data_AF-A0L7V4-F1
#
_entry.id   AF-A0L7V4-F1
#
_cell.length_a   1.000
_cell.length_b   1.000
_cell.length_c   1.000
_cell.angle_alpha   90.00
_cell.angle_beta   90.00
_cell.angle_gamma   90.00
#
_symmetry.space_group_name_H-M   'P 1'
#
loop_
_entity.id
_entity.type
_entity.pdbx_description
1 polymer ?
#
loop_
_entity_poly.entity_id
_entity_poly.type
_entity_poly.pdbx_seq_one_letter_code
_entity_poly.pdbx_strand_id
1 'polypeptide(L)'
;MKSPTKKQFPFHIGMSLYLLAVVLLLTVMIFFIVHRQSVLTAQKDAINLFQSTTADITHQLKGVLRPAMVLSRVHASAPSINAPLVGDGMNHPFMAQLIESLQVDKNLYAVYVGLANGDFIQAIAAVENPGVRALYEAPEQTAVIARIIHGTPRKTYLQFLDHQGKVLEHRQTDNPSYNPVSRPWYGKALTSKTFSVTDAYVFNSSPELGITVSHALKGGAGVVGVDLTLRQLNRLLQEKQISKHSHLLIFDQQKRVLAYQGFNGQTPIQSLTPMDALGIPQVTLLENLNPAREQVEVHPFKGDPYLLVQHAYTPIPEHTLNVAVISPLSDFTGHVRNMRQTILVSVLLLMLVLVPLIIWSIRKLSKVLVLLAEDAERIQRLDFDGKSPEGSMITEVNQLTSGFAALKETILARTEAMQRSQAKLQKVLDISISLGVENDHEVLLEKILLGGIELTRADAGTLYMLEDDKLHFKILRTNSLGMSMGGKSGQPVTLPPMNLHHPETGEPNHSNVATYTALTAKTVNIVDAYDNTTFDFSGTRKFDAATGYRSQSFLNVPLVPRGGKVLGVLQLLNAQDPVTGATVPFEADTVSIIEALSAQAAVTLENKTLLEAQKALFDSFIRLMAGAIDAKSAYTGGHCERVPILGQRLADLANRATDGPFAGFTMNETQAEEMRVAAWLHDCGKVTTPEYVVDKATKLETTYNRIHEVRMRFEVLYRDAQIQFWQDVAQGNGMLDALEKSLKEKKAQLDNDFEFLATSNVGGEYMAPEKQERIRQIAQIPWMRYFDDRLGLSEAELLRVKDLEKVAIPARESLLSDRADHILPRLDRDKEVAELEALGITMPVPENQYNFGEIYNLCIAKGTLSNEERFKINEHVVQSILMLEKLPFPEGMKNVPEFAGAHHETMIGTGYPRGLKKDQMSVQARIMAIADVFEALTAADRPYKKPKKMSEAIKIMSFMVKDQHIDKELFQLFLSSGLYHEYGEEYLLDFQMDDVDIRPYLDA
;
A
#
# COMPACT_ATOMS: atom_id res chain seq x y z
N MET A 1 15.03 -24.19 -79.05
CA MET A 1 15.37 -23.05 -78.17
C MET A 1 15.91 -23.60 -76.86
N LYS A 2 17.20 -23.40 -76.57
CA LYS A 2 17.83 -23.80 -75.29
C LYS A 2 17.40 -22.80 -74.21
N SER A 3 16.73 -23.25 -73.16
CA SER A 3 16.46 -22.43 -71.97
C SER A 3 17.79 -21.98 -71.35
N PRO A 4 17.89 -20.75 -70.81
CA PRO A 4 19.12 -20.31 -70.17
C PRO A 4 19.38 -21.21 -68.95
N THR A 5 20.54 -21.86 -68.94
CA THR A 5 21.02 -22.63 -67.80
C THR A 5 21.19 -21.68 -66.61
N LYS A 6 20.25 -21.72 -65.66
CA LYS A 6 20.41 -21.06 -64.36
C LYS A 6 21.73 -21.54 -63.76
N LYS A 7 22.66 -20.63 -63.48
CA LYS A 7 23.89 -20.95 -62.75
C LYS A 7 23.48 -21.55 -61.39
N GLN A 8 23.69 -22.85 -61.22
CA GLN A 8 23.40 -23.56 -59.99
C GLN A 8 24.57 -23.33 -59.03
N PHE A 9 24.32 -22.59 -57.95
CA PHE A 9 25.31 -22.40 -56.88
C PHE A 9 25.31 -23.61 -55.94
N PRO A 10 26.47 -24.01 -55.40
CA PRO A 10 26.56 -25.07 -54.40
C PRO A 10 25.70 -24.75 -53.17
N PHE A 11 24.95 -25.75 -52.69
CA PHE A 11 24.03 -25.64 -51.56
C PHE A 11 24.68 -24.98 -50.31
N HIS A 12 25.94 -25.32 -50.00
CA HIS A 12 26.64 -24.76 -48.86
C HIS A 12 26.90 -23.24 -48.93
N ILE A 13 27.06 -22.66 -50.13
CA ILE A 13 27.34 -21.23 -50.29
C ILE A 13 26.07 -20.41 -50.03
N GLY A 14 24.94 -20.83 -50.63
CA GLY A 14 23.66 -20.16 -50.44
C GLY A 14 23.18 -20.21 -48.98
N MET A 15 23.29 -21.39 -48.35
CA MET A 15 22.82 -21.58 -46.97
C MET A 15 23.70 -20.85 -45.93
N SER A 16 25.02 -20.81 -46.14
CA SER A 16 25.93 -20.05 -45.25
C SER A 16 25.64 -18.56 -45.29
N LEU A 17 25.43 -18.01 -46.49
CA LEU A 17 25.16 -16.58 -46.66
C LEU A 17 23.80 -16.18 -46.07
N TYR A 18 22.79 -17.05 -46.21
CA TYR A 18 21.48 -16.86 -45.61
C TYR A 18 21.53 -16.86 -44.07
N LEU A 19 22.13 -17.89 -43.46
CA LEU A 19 22.21 -17.98 -41.99
C LEU A 19 23.05 -16.84 -41.39
N LEU A 20 24.15 -16.45 -42.03
CA LEU A 20 24.94 -15.29 -41.62
C LEU A 20 24.12 -13.99 -41.66
N ALA A 21 23.31 -13.79 -42.71
CA ALA A 21 22.45 -12.63 -42.82
C ALA A 21 21.37 -12.59 -41.73
N VAL A 22 20.75 -13.73 -41.41
CA VAL A 22 19.75 -13.84 -40.33
C VAL A 22 20.37 -13.56 -38.96
N VAL A 23 21.52 -14.16 -38.65
CA VAL A 23 22.21 -13.94 -37.36
C VAL A 23 22.65 -12.48 -37.23
N LEU A 24 23.15 -11.86 -38.30
CA LEU A 24 23.50 -10.44 -38.30
C LEU A 24 22.27 -9.55 -38.06
N LEU A 25 21.16 -9.81 -38.75
CA LEU A 25 19.89 -9.08 -38.57
C LEU A 25 19.36 -9.18 -37.15
N LEU A 26 19.29 -10.39 -36.59
CA LEU A 26 18.83 -10.63 -35.22
C LEU A 26 19.74 -9.95 -34.20
N THR A 27 21.06 -10.01 -34.41
CA THR A 27 22.04 -9.38 -33.51
C THR A 27 21.90 -7.87 -33.52
N VAL A 28 21.78 -7.25 -34.70
CA VAL A 28 21.56 -5.80 -34.84
C VAL A 28 20.22 -5.41 -34.20
N MET A 29 19.17 -6.19 -34.41
CA MET A 29 17.85 -5.95 -33.82
C MET A 29 17.88 -6.04 -32.29
N ILE A 30 18.44 -7.10 -31.72
CA ILE A 30 18.56 -7.27 -30.26
C ILE A 30 19.42 -6.16 -29.66
N PHE A 31 20.56 -5.85 -30.29
CA PHE A 31 21.42 -4.75 -29.86
C PHE A 31 20.65 -3.42 -29.85
N PHE A 32 19.87 -3.14 -30.90
CA PHE A 32 19.05 -1.94 -30.99
C PHE A 32 17.95 -1.90 -29.91
N ILE A 33 17.24 -3.01 -29.68
CA ILE A 33 16.19 -3.11 -28.65
C ILE A 33 16.79 -2.88 -27.26
N VAL A 34 17.83 -3.61 -26.90
CA VAL A 34 18.47 -3.52 -25.58
C VAL A 34 19.06 -2.12 -25.38
N HIS A 35 19.70 -1.55 -26.39
CA HIS A 35 20.22 -0.18 -26.33
C HIS A 35 19.10 0.83 -26.08
N ARG A 36 18.02 0.77 -26.86
CA ARG A 36 16.87 1.66 -26.73
C ARG A 36 16.20 1.54 -25.36
N GLN A 37 15.94 0.31 -24.91
CA GLN A 37 15.26 0.05 -23.65
C GLN A 37 16.10 0.47 -22.44
N SER A 38 17.43 0.26 -22.49
CA SER A 38 18.34 0.69 -21.43
C SER A 38 18.40 2.21 -21.29
N VAL A 39 18.41 2.95 -22.41
CA VAL A 39 18.41 4.42 -22.41
C VAL A 39 17.09 4.97 -21.87
N LEU A 40 15.96 4.41 -22.30
CA LEU A 40 14.63 4.83 -21.83
C LEU A 40 14.46 4.59 -20.32
N THR A 41 14.94 3.45 -19.82
CA THR A 41 14.85 3.10 -18.39
C THR A 41 15.72 4.03 -17.55
N ALA A 42 16.98 4.25 -17.95
CA ALA A 42 17.89 5.18 -17.27
C ALA A 42 17.33 6.62 -17.23
N GLN A 43 16.64 7.05 -18.29
CA GLN A 43 15.97 8.35 -18.33
C GLN A 43 14.80 8.42 -17.36
N LYS A 44 13.96 7.38 -17.30
CA LYS A 44 12.82 7.33 -16.37
C LYS A 44 13.28 7.36 -14.91
N ASP A 45 14.31 6.59 -14.58
CA ASP A 45 14.87 6.55 -13.23
C ASP A 45 15.50 7.88 -12.83
N ALA A 46 16.20 8.54 -13.75
CA ALA A 46 16.76 9.88 -13.53
C ALA A 46 15.65 10.93 -13.29
N ILE A 47 14.56 10.89 -14.07
CA ILE A 47 13.39 11.78 -13.87
C ILE A 47 12.80 11.58 -12.47
N ASN A 48 12.55 10.34 -12.07
CA ASN A 48 11.96 10.03 -10.77
C ASN A 48 12.87 10.50 -9.62
N LEU A 49 14.18 10.25 -9.73
CA LEU A 49 15.15 10.71 -8.73
C LEU A 49 15.15 12.24 -8.62
N PHE A 50 15.07 12.96 -9.74
CA PHE A 50 15.13 14.42 -9.76
C PHE A 50 13.85 15.03 -9.20
N GLN A 51 12.69 14.51 -9.61
CA GLN A 51 11.39 14.92 -9.08
C GLN A 51 11.30 14.68 -7.57
N SER A 52 11.75 13.50 -7.11
CA SER A 52 11.77 13.21 -5.67
C SER A 52 12.72 14.15 -4.92
N THR A 53 13.88 14.48 -5.49
CA THR A 53 14.87 15.36 -4.84
C THR A 53 14.40 16.81 -4.80
N THR A 54 13.86 17.36 -5.89
CA THR A 54 13.33 18.73 -5.91
C THR A 54 12.10 18.87 -5.01
N ALA A 55 11.25 17.84 -4.91
CA ALA A 55 10.13 17.79 -3.98
C ALA A 55 10.60 17.76 -2.51
N ASP A 56 11.61 16.95 -2.16
CA ASP A 56 12.20 16.89 -0.81
C ASP A 56 12.78 18.25 -0.40
N ILE A 57 13.58 18.87 -1.28
CA ILE A 57 14.14 20.21 -1.03
C ILE A 57 13.03 21.25 -0.88
N THR A 58 11.98 21.18 -1.70
CA THR A 58 10.82 22.08 -1.58
C THR A 58 10.09 21.89 -0.25
N HIS A 59 9.95 20.64 0.21
CA HIS A 59 9.35 20.34 1.51
C HIS A 59 10.20 20.90 2.67
N GLN A 60 11.52 20.77 2.60
CA GLN A 60 12.43 21.37 3.59
C GLN A 60 12.38 22.91 3.55
N LEU A 61 12.30 23.51 2.37
CA LEU A 61 12.12 24.95 2.20
C LEU A 61 10.81 25.45 2.82
N LYS A 62 9.71 24.70 2.66
CA LYS A 62 8.44 24.96 3.37
C LYS A 62 8.62 24.91 4.89
N GLY A 63 9.42 23.95 5.37
CA GLY A 63 9.77 23.78 6.78
C GLY A 63 10.54 24.95 7.38
N VAL A 64 11.24 25.75 6.57
CA VAL A 64 11.96 26.95 7.03
C VAL A 64 11.09 28.22 6.92
N LEU A 65 10.36 28.38 5.80
CA LEU A 65 9.61 29.61 5.54
C LEU A 65 8.28 29.71 6.31
N ARG A 66 7.56 28.61 6.48
CA ARG A 66 6.25 28.63 7.17
C ARG A 66 6.35 29.01 8.64
N PRO A 67 7.31 28.50 9.45
CA PRO A 67 7.49 28.95 10.82
C PRO A 67 7.80 30.44 10.92
N ALA A 68 8.67 30.98 10.06
CA ALA A 68 8.97 32.41 10.02
C ALA A 68 7.72 33.26 9.72
N MET A 69 6.85 32.82 8.81
CA MET A 69 5.57 33.48 8.55
C MET A 69 4.67 33.46 9.79
N VAL A 70 4.46 32.29 10.40
CA VAL A 70 3.63 32.15 11.62
C VAL A 70 4.15 33.05 12.74
N LEU A 71 5.46 33.02 13.01
CA LEU A 71 6.08 33.85 14.03
C LEU A 71 5.89 35.34 13.76
N SER A 72 6.08 35.81 12.52
CA SER A 72 5.89 37.23 12.20
C SER A 72 4.46 37.71 12.49
N ARG A 73 3.44 36.88 12.23
CA ARG A 73 2.03 37.20 12.49
C ARG A 73 1.65 37.09 13.97
N VAL A 74 2.14 36.07 14.66
CA VAL A 74 1.92 35.89 16.11
C VAL A 74 2.49 37.08 16.85
N HIS A 75 3.73 37.44 16.55
CA HIS A 75 4.40 38.60 17.12
C HIS A 75 3.66 39.89 16.78
N ALA A 76 3.29 40.13 15.51
CA ALA A 76 2.55 41.35 15.13
C ALA A 76 1.18 41.49 15.81
N SER A 77 0.65 40.40 16.38
CA SER A 77 -0.61 40.38 17.13
C SER A 77 -0.40 40.43 18.66
N ALA A 78 0.84 40.40 19.13
CA ALA A 78 1.17 40.32 20.55
C ALA A 78 0.89 41.66 21.27
N PRO A 79 0.08 41.68 22.35
CA PRO A 79 -0.21 42.91 23.10
C PRO A 79 1.03 43.57 23.71
N SER A 80 2.07 42.77 23.99
CA SER A 80 3.36 43.18 24.54
C SER A 80 4.11 44.20 23.67
N ILE A 81 3.85 44.28 22.36
CA ILE A 81 4.48 45.29 21.48
C ILE A 81 4.03 46.71 21.82
N ASN A 82 2.82 46.89 22.35
CA ASN A 82 2.26 48.22 22.61
C ASN A 82 2.78 48.85 23.93
N ALA A 83 3.62 48.15 24.69
CA ALA A 83 4.22 48.70 25.89
C ALA A 83 5.21 49.84 25.52
N PRO A 84 5.28 50.94 26.30
CA PRO A 84 6.22 52.01 26.03
C PRO A 84 7.67 51.57 26.31
N LEU A 85 8.61 52.00 25.48
CA LEU A 85 10.04 51.86 25.75
C LEU A 85 10.47 52.89 26.81
N VAL A 86 10.87 52.39 27.98
CA VAL A 86 11.33 53.21 29.12
C VAL A 86 12.80 52.92 29.41
N GLY A 87 13.59 53.96 29.70
CA GLY A 87 15.00 53.80 30.05
C GLY A 87 15.87 53.38 28.85
N ASP A 88 16.53 52.22 28.96
CA ASP A 88 17.27 51.55 27.87
C ASP A 88 16.37 50.59 27.04
N GLY A 89 15.11 50.43 27.45
CA GLY A 89 14.12 49.56 26.82
C GLY A 89 14.35 48.06 27.04
N MET A 90 15.43 47.61 27.69
CA MET A 90 15.84 46.20 27.70
C MET A 90 14.87 45.29 28.45
N ASN A 91 14.15 45.84 29.44
CA ASN A 91 13.09 45.14 30.17
C ASN A 91 11.73 45.12 29.44
N HIS A 92 11.69 45.51 28.17
CA HIS A 92 10.46 45.53 27.40
C HIS A 92 9.90 44.09 27.25
N PRO A 93 8.62 43.84 27.56
CA PRO A 93 8.06 42.48 27.63
C PRO A 93 8.13 41.72 26.30
N PHE A 94 8.14 42.45 25.18
CA PHE A 94 8.31 41.86 23.86
C PHE A 94 9.72 41.30 23.61
N MET A 95 10.77 41.84 24.24
CA MET A 95 12.15 41.37 24.02
C MET A 95 12.31 39.90 24.43
N ALA A 96 11.72 39.49 25.56
CA ALA A 96 11.75 38.10 26.02
C ALA A 96 11.13 37.13 24.99
N GLN A 97 10.02 37.53 24.36
CA GLN A 97 9.33 36.73 23.33
C GLN A 97 10.17 36.58 22.06
N LEU A 98 10.90 37.63 21.67
CA LEU A 98 11.83 37.58 20.53
C LEU A 98 12.98 36.62 20.81
N ILE A 99 13.56 36.68 22.01
CA ILE A 99 14.66 35.79 22.43
C ILE A 99 14.19 34.33 22.47
N GLU A 100 13.02 34.06 23.05
CA GLU A 100 12.45 32.71 23.11
C GLU A 100 12.21 32.13 21.70
N SER A 101 11.74 32.95 20.76
CA SER A 101 11.53 32.52 19.36
C SER A 101 12.83 32.04 18.70
N LEU A 102 13.96 32.73 18.97
CA LEU A 102 15.27 32.33 18.46
C LEU A 102 15.83 31.07 19.15
N GLN A 103 15.42 30.79 20.39
CA GLN A 103 15.81 29.58 21.10
C GLN A 103 15.02 28.35 20.62
N VAL A 104 13.75 28.53 20.27
CA VAL A 104 12.87 27.47 19.76
C VAL A 104 13.23 27.06 18.33
N ASP A 105 13.46 28.03 17.44
CA ASP A 105 13.81 27.76 16.05
C ASP A 105 15.22 28.25 15.71
N LYS A 106 16.16 27.30 15.65
CA LYS A 106 17.58 27.56 15.33
C LYS A 106 17.80 28.02 13.89
N ASN A 107 16.80 27.90 13.01
CA ASN A 107 16.90 28.39 11.64
C ASN A 107 16.67 29.90 11.55
N LEU A 108 16.23 30.57 12.62
CA LEU A 108 16.03 32.02 12.58
C LEU A 108 17.34 32.76 12.82
N TYR A 109 17.61 33.79 12.01
CA TYR A 109 18.76 34.66 12.23
C TYR A 109 18.45 35.81 13.17
N ALA A 110 17.33 36.51 12.94
CA ALA A 110 16.89 37.60 13.78
C ALA A 110 15.37 37.73 13.76
N VAL A 111 14.79 38.18 14.87
CA VAL A 111 13.37 38.56 14.96
C VAL A 111 13.30 39.96 15.55
N TYR A 112 12.48 40.82 14.97
CA TYR A 112 12.43 42.24 15.36
C TYR A 112 11.12 42.92 15.03
N VAL A 113 10.91 44.07 15.66
CA VAL A 113 9.84 45.01 15.33
C VAL A 113 10.43 46.40 15.09
N GLY A 114 9.99 47.04 14.01
CA GLY A 114 10.15 48.47 13.80
C GLY A 114 8.82 49.17 14.05
N LEU A 115 8.84 50.27 14.80
CA LEU A 115 7.65 51.09 15.05
C LEU A 115 7.66 52.32 14.13
N ALA A 116 6.47 52.88 13.89
CA ALA A 116 6.30 54.02 12.97
C ALA A 116 7.05 55.29 13.41
N ASN A 117 7.34 55.43 14.71
CA ASN A 117 8.15 56.52 15.27
C ASN A 117 9.67 56.32 15.05
N GLY A 118 10.09 55.21 14.45
CA GLY A 118 11.49 54.86 14.22
C GLY A 118 12.14 54.08 15.36
N ASP A 119 11.40 53.74 16.42
CA ASP A 119 11.91 52.84 17.45
C ASP A 119 12.06 51.41 16.91
N PHE A 120 13.03 50.68 17.43
CA PHE A 120 13.39 49.36 16.93
C PHE A 120 13.77 48.42 18.08
N ILE A 121 13.23 47.21 18.07
CA ILE A 121 13.53 46.16 19.05
C ILE A 121 13.90 44.90 18.26
N GLN A 122 15.08 44.34 18.50
CA GLN A 122 15.62 43.22 17.74
C GLN A 122 16.33 42.23 18.65
N ALA A 123 16.10 40.94 18.42
CA ALA A 123 16.94 39.85 18.93
C ALA A 123 17.68 39.21 17.75
N ILE A 124 18.98 38.92 17.92
CA ILE A 124 19.87 38.35 16.90
C ILE A 124 20.51 37.07 17.45
N ALA A 125 20.44 35.99 16.69
CA ALA A 125 21.12 34.75 17.01
C ALA A 125 22.63 34.86 16.75
N ALA A 126 23.44 34.61 17.78
CA ALA A 126 24.91 34.67 17.72
C ALA A 126 25.59 33.31 17.90
N VAL A 127 24.87 32.28 18.35
CA VAL A 127 25.41 30.92 18.59
C VAL A 127 26.06 30.32 17.35
N GLU A 128 25.30 30.20 16.27
CA GLU A 128 25.70 29.51 15.04
C GLU A 128 26.37 30.44 14.01
N ASN A 129 26.74 31.65 14.43
CA ASN A 129 27.23 32.68 13.51
C ASN A 129 28.46 33.44 14.04
N PRO A 130 29.68 32.88 13.87
CA PRO A 130 30.92 33.49 14.34
C PRO A 130 31.17 34.89 13.76
N GLY A 131 30.71 35.15 12.52
CA GLY A 131 30.84 36.45 11.86
C GLY A 131 30.01 37.55 12.55
N VAL A 132 28.87 37.19 13.14
CA VAL A 132 28.03 38.13 13.90
C VAL A 132 28.69 38.47 15.23
N ARG A 133 29.26 37.49 15.94
CA ARG A 133 30.03 37.76 17.17
C ARG A 133 31.22 38.68 16.90
N ALA A 134 31.94 38.46 15.80
CA ALA A 134 33.04 39.31 15.40
C ALA A 134 32.58 40.74 15.05
N LEU A 135 31.48 40.89 14.30
CA LEU A 135 30.94 42.20 13.90
C LEU A 135 30.57 43.08 15.11
N TYR A 136 30.00 42.47 16.15
CA TYR A 136 29.60 43.17 17.37
C TYR A 136 30.68 43.13 18.47
N GLU A 137 31.85 42.56 18.21
CA GLU A 137 32.90 42.30 19.22
C GLU A 137 32.32 41.65 20.49
N ALA A 138 31.41 40.69 20.32
CA ALA A 138 30.65 40.08 21.40
C ALA A 138 31.54 39.11 22.22
N PRO A 139 31.32 38.97 23.54
CA PRO A 139 31.96 37.94 24.35
C PRO A 139 31.78 36.54 23.76
N GLU A 140 32.77 35.64 23.90
CA GLU A 140 32.75 34.31 23.25
C GLU A 140 31.52 33.46 23.60
N GLN A 141 30.98 33.62 24.81
CA GLN A 141 29.83 32.87 25.33
C GLN A 141 28.47 33.43 24.87
N THR A 142 28.46 34.47 24.02
CA THR A 142 27.23 35.12 23.57
C THR A 142 26.42 34.18 22.66
N ALA A 143 25.20 33.89 23.09
CA ALA A 143 24.21 33.15 22.35
C ALA A 143 23.22 34.06 21.61
N VAL A 144 22.78 35.15 22.26
CA VAL A 144 21.80 36.10 21.69
C VAL A 144 22.28 37.54 21.92
N ILE A 145 22.09 38.40 20.92
CA ILE A 145 22.32 39.84 21.03
C ILE A 145 20.97 40.53 20.96
N ALA A 146 20.57 41.17 22.05
CA ALA A 146 19.39 42.02 22.13
C ALA A 146 19.77 43.46 21.79
N ARG A 147 19.06 44.07 20.85
CA ARG A 147 19.33 45.42 20.34
C ARG A 147 18.07 46.27 20.38
N ILE A 148 18.19 47.46 20.97
CA ILE A 148 17.10 48.45 21.01
C ILE A 148 17.61 49.78 20.48
N ILE A 149 16.82 50.43 19.64
CA ILE A 149 17.07 51.81 19.19
C ILE A 149 15.85 52.65 19.53
N HIS A 150 16.01 53.63 20.42
CA HIS A 150 14.94 54.57 20.78
C HIS A 150 15.49 55.87 21.44
N GLY A 151 14.61 56.84 21.68
CA GLY A 151 14.90 58.09 22.38
C GLY A 151 15.20 59.31 21.48
N THR A 152 15.33 60.48 22.10
CA THR A 152 15.60 61.76 21.42
C THR A 152 16.72 62.52 22.16
N PRO A 153 17.96 62.58 21.65
CA PRO A 153 18.44 61.97 20.40
C PRO A 153 18.45 60.43 20.45
N ARG A 154 18.32 59.77 19.29
CA ARG A 154 18.26 58.29 19.20
C ARG A 154 19.58 57.68 19.68
N LYS A 155 19.49 56.59 20.44
CA LYS A 155 20.63 55.80 20.93
C LYS A 155 20.43 54.32 20.62
N THR A 156 21.52 53.56 20.47
CA THR A 156 21.48 52.08 20.40
C THR A 156 21.92 51.50 21.73
N TYR A 157 21.10 50.62 22.28
CA TYR A 157 21.43 49.79 23.44
C TYR A 157 21.61 48.34 22.98
N LEU A 158 22.66 47.68 23.48
CA LEU A 158 23.02 46.29 23.15
C LEU A 158 23.20 45.49 24.43
N GLN A 159 22.53 44.35 24.55
CA GLN A 159 22.77 43.35 25.59
C GLN A 159 23.22 42.03 24.97
N PHE A 160 24.30 41.48 25.52
CA PHE A 160 24.87 40.19 25.12
C PHE A 160 24.45 39.14 26.15
N LEU A 161 23.77 38.08 25.70
CA LEU A 161 23.16 37.06 26.55
C LEU A 161 23.80 35.70 26.24
N ASP A 162 24.05 34.90 27.28
CA ASP A 162 24.46 33.50 27.11
C ASP A 162 23.26 32.56 26.80
N HIS A 163 23.54 31.26 26.66
CA HIS A 163 22.51 30.25 26.38
C HIS A 163 21.41 30.11 27.45
N GLN A 164 21.67 30.59 28.67
CA GLN A 164 20.73 30.56 29.80
C GLN A 164 19.97 31.88 29.93
N GLY A 165 20.20 32.84 29.03
CA GLY A 165 19.60 34.18 29.08
C GLY A 165 20.25 35.10 30.11
N LYS A 166 21.44 34.76 30.62
CA LYS A 166 22.17 35.63 31.55
C LYS A 166 22.91 36.72 30.78
N VAL A 167 22.77 37.96 31.25
CA VAL A 167 23.47 39.12 30.67
C VAL A 167 24.96 39.01 30.96
N LEU A 168 25.76 38.97 29.90
CA LEU A 168 27.23 38.97 29.92
C LEU A 168 27.77 40.40 29.92
N GLU A 169 27.17 41.26 29.07
CA GLU A 169 27.63 42.62 28.86
C GLU A 169 26.48 43.52 28.34
N HIS A 170 26.53 44.82 28.67
CA HIS A 170 25.62 45.85 28.16
C HIS A 170 26.42 47.03 27.61
N ARG A 171 26.15 47.44 26.37
CA ARG A 171 26.78 48.61 25.72
C ARG A 171 25.75 49.61 25.19
N GLN A 172 26.15 50.88 25.15
CA GLN A 172 25.39 51.98 24.54
C GLN A 172 26.24 52.70 23.50
N THR A 173 25.62 53.08 22.38
CA THR A 173 26.22 53.95 21.34
C THR A 173 25.25 55.06 20.95
N ASP A 174 25.78 56.27 20.77
CA ASP A 174 25.00 57.44 20.38
C ASP A 174 24.88 57.56 18.84
N ASN A 175 23.80 58.19 18.35
CA ASN A 175 23.54 58.49 16.93
C ASN A 175 23.53 57.28 15.97
N PRO A 176 22.53 56.38 16.07
CA PRO A 176 22.38 55.24 15.17
C PRO A 176 22.06 55.68 13.74
N SER A 177 22.82 55.16 12.78
CA SER A 177 22.53 55.29 11.33
C SER A 177 21.35 54.43 10.85
N TYR A 178 20.90 53.46 11.66
CA TYR A 178 19.82 52.55 11.29
C TYR A 178 18.43 53.14 11.53
N ASN A 179 17.57 53.08 10.52
CA ASN A 179 16.16 53.44 10.59
C ASN A 179 15.32 52.28 10.01
N PRO A 180 14.42 51.64 10.79
CA PRO A 180 13.62 50.53 10.29
C PRO A 180 12.64 50.94 9.19
N VAL A 181 12.12 52.18 9.22
CA VAL A 181 11.08 52.65 8.29
C VAL A 181 11.59 52.80 6.86
N SER A 182 12.91 53.00 6.67
CA SER A 182 13.53 53.10 5.34
C SER A 182 13.91 51.75 4.73
N ARG A 183 13.58 50.62 5.39
CA ARG A 183 14.01 49.29 4.93
C ARG A 183 12.97 48.64 4.00
N PRO A 184 13.41 47.80 3.03
CA PRO A 184 12.52 47.15 2.07
C PRO A 184 11.43 46.28 2.73
N TRP A 185 11.75 45.57 3.82
CA TRP A 185 10.80 44.73 4.55
C TRP A 185 9.68 45.55 5.20
N TYR A 186 9.99 46.77 5.67
CA TYR A 186 9.01 47.64 6.32
C TYR A 186 8.00 48.18 5.31
N GLY A 187 8.50 48.75 4.20
CA GLY A 187 7.65 49.29 3.14
C GLY A 187 6.76 48.22 2.48
N LYS A 188 7.33 47.06 2.13
CA LYS A 188 6.59 45.95 1.52
C LYS A 188 5.49 45.40 2.43
N ALA A 189 5.72 45.35 3.75
CA ALA A 189 4.74 44.85 4.69
C ALA A 189 3.54 45.79 4.85
N LEU A 190 3.75 47.11 4.82
CA LEU A 190 2.66 48.09 4.92
C LEU A 190 1.72 48.05 3.70
N THR A 191 2.24 47.67 2.53
CA THR A 191 1.45 47.52 1.30
C THR A 191 0.78 46.16 1.17
N SER A 192 1.28 45.13 1.86
CA SER A 192 0.73 43.78 1.84
C SER A 192 -0.47 43.67 2.78
N LYS A 193 -1.54 42.98 2.32
CA LYS A 193 -2.71 42.66 3.16
C LYS A 193 -2.48 41.47 4.10
N THR A 194 -1.42 40.69 3.88
CA THR A 194 -1.12 39.47 4.64
C THR A 194 0.35 39.44 5.04
N PHE A 195 1.17 38.61 4.41
CA PHE A 195 2.61 38.53 4.65
C PHE A 195 3.36 39.20 3.50
N SER A 196 4.55 39.70 3.77
CA SER A 196 5.49 40.11 2.73
C SER A 196 6.81 39.39 2.90
N VAL A 197 7.37 38.94 1.79
CA VAL A 197 8.73 38.40 1.73
C VAL A 197 9.56 39.35 0.88
N THR A 198 10.71 39.78 1.39
CA THR A 198 11.61 40.62 0.62
C THR A 198 12.33 39.82 -0.46
N ASP A 199 12.83 40.51 -1.48
CA ASP A 199 13.95 39.99 -2.25
C ASP A 199 15.15 39.83 -1.31
N ALA A 200 16.12 38.99 -1.65
CA ALA A 200 17.28 38.87 -0.78
C ALA A 200 18.09 40.17 -0.77
N TYR A 201 18.60 40.54 0.40
CA TYR A 201 19.40 41.74 0.61
C TYR A 201 20.39 41.52 1.76
N VAL A 202 21.40 42.40 1.86
CA VAL A 202 22.37 42.35 2.96
C VAL A 202 21.74 42.90 4.23
N PHE A 203 21.72 42.09 5.28
CA PHE A 203 21.17 42.50 6.57
C PHE A 203 21.98 43.66 7.19
N ASN A 204 21.35 44.47 8.03
CA ASN A 204 22.10 45.52 8.73
C ASN A 204 22.94 44.96 9.88
N SER A 205 22.43 43.91 10.52
CA SER A 205 23.04 43.27 11.68
C SER A 205 24.04 42.16 11.32
N SER A 206 24.24 41.88 10.03
CA SER A 206 25.20 40.90 9.55
C SER A 206 25.62 41.23 8.12
N PRO A 207 26.89 40.97 7.71
CA PRO A 207 27.31 41.05 6.31
C PRO A 207 26.65 39.98 5.40
N GLU A 208 25.72 39.17 5.92
CA GLU A 208 25.05 38.11 5.19
C GLU A 208 23.88 38.59 4.34
N LEU A 209 23.70 37.88 3.22
CA LEU A 209 22.51 37.95 2.39
C LEU A 209 21.42 37.06 2.97
N GLY A 210 20.20 37.57 3.00
CA GLY A 210 19.04 36.82 3.47
C GLY A 210 17.74 37.44 3.01
N ILE A 211 16.65 36.75 3.34
CA ILE A 211 15.28 37.19 3.08
C ILE A 211 14.58 37.50 4.39
N THR A 212 13.74 38.53 4.39
CA THR A 212 12.93 38.89 5.55
C THR A 212 11.47 38.54 5.27
N VAL A 213 10.89 37.71 6.14
CA VAL A 213 9.45 37.52 6.23
C VAL A 213 8.90 38.57 7.18
N SER A 214 7.87 39.30 6.75
CA SER A 214 7.37 40.45 7.49
C SER A 214 5.85 40.53 7.51
N HIS A 215 5.33 41.11 8.58
CA HIS A 215 3.90 41.30 8.82
C HIS A 215 3.66 42.66 9.48
N ALA A 216 2.73 43.44 8.94
CA ALA A 216 2.39 44.74 9.51
C ALA A 216 1.57 44.59 10.80
N LEU A 217 1.80 45.50 11.76
CA LEU A 217 0.93 45.62 12.93
C LEU A 217 -0.43 46.18 12.53
N LYS A 218 -1.46 45.86 13.32
CA LYS A 218 -2.79 46.45 13.16
C LYS A 218 -2.72 47.98 13.22
N GLY A 219 -3.38 48.64 12.27
CA GLY A 219 -3.41 50.11 12.18
C GLY A 219 -2.13 50.75 11.65
N GLY A 220 -1.16 49.98 11.15
CA GLY A 220 0.08 50.51 10.56
C GLY A 220 1.07 51.08 11.58
N ALA A 221 0.92 50.73 12.87
CA ALA A 221 1.75 51.24 13.96
C ALA A 221 3.22 50.76 13.93
N GLY A 222 3.52 49.73 13.13
CA GLY A 222 4.83 49.13 13.00
C GLY A 222 4.81 47.90 12.10
N VAL A 223 5.95 47.23 11.98
CA VAL A 223 6.11 45.98 11.21
C VAL A 223 7.01 45.03 11.99
N VAL A 224 6.61 43.76 12.08
CA VAL A 224 7.47 42.67 12.57
C VAL A 224 8.20 42.04 11.40
N GLY A 225 9.50 41.80 11.56
CA GLY A 225 10.35 41.09 10.61
C GLY A 225 11.01 39.87 11.25
N VAL A 226 11.13 38.81 10.46
CA VAL A 226 11.85 37.57 10.76
C VAL A 226 12.86 37.35 9.63
N ASP A 227 14.15 37.35 9.96
CA ASP A 227 15.22 37.20 9.00
C ASP A 227 15.69 35.74 8.88
N LEU A 228 15.84 35.28 7.64
CA LEU A 228 16.40 33.99 7.27
C LEU A 228 17.64 34.19 6.41
N THR A 229 18.72 33.48 6.70
CA THR A 229 19.98 33.62 5.95
C THR A 229 19.99 32.72 4.72
N LEU A 230 20.57 33.20 3.61
CA LEU A 230 20.76 32.34 2.43
C LEU A 230 21.80 31.23 2.67
N ARG A 231 22.63 31.36 3.71
CA ARG A 231 23.57 30.31 4.15
C ARG A 231 22.83 29.02 4.51
N GLN A 232 21.69 29.10 5.19
CA GLN A 232 20.89 27.93 5.53
C GLN A 232 20.31 27.26 4.29
N LEU A 233 19.86 28.05 3.31
CA LEU A 233 19.39 27.51 2.02
C LEU A 233 20.53 26.79 1.26
N ASN A 234 21.75 27.33 1.30
CA ASN A 234 22.92 26.64 0.74
C ASN A 234 23.21 25.31 1.46
N ARG A 235 23.07 25.26 2.79
CA ARG A 235 23.27 24.02 3.55
C ARG A 235 22.27 22.93 3.14
N LEU A 236 21.00 23.28 2.87
CA LEU A 236 19.99 22.35 2.35
C LEU A 236 20.42 21.68 1.04
N LEU A 237 21.16 22.41 0.19
CA LEU A 237 21.65 21.87 -1.08
C LEU A 237 22.95 21.07 -0.93
N GLN A 238 23.83 21.45 0.02
CA GLN A 238 25.13 20.81 0.22
C GLN A 238 25.03 19.34 0.66
N GLU A 239 23.96 18.96 1.35
CA GLU A 239 23.73 17.59 1.82
C GLU A 239 23.23 16.64 0.72
N LYS A 240 22.99 17.14 -0.51
CA LYS A 240 22.33 16.40 -1.59
C LYS A 240 23.18 16.40 -2.87
N GLN A 241 24.04 15.40 -3.04
CA GLN A 241 24.72 15.15 -4.32
C GLN A 241 23.94 14.13 -5.16
N ILE A 242 23.34 14.57 -6.26
CA ILE A 242 22.46 13.76 -7.10
C ILE A 242 23.26 12.96 -8.14
N SER A 243 24.22 13.60 -8.79
CA SER A 243 25.16 12.94 -9.70
C SER A 243 26.52 13.62 -9.69
N LYS A 244 27.43 13.15 -10.55
CA LYS A 244 28.75 13.77 -10.71
C LYS A 244 28.57 15.17 -11.27
N HIS A 245 27.92 15.35 -12.41
CA HIS A 245 27.82 16.64 -13.10
C HIS A 245 26.46 17.34 -12.89
N SER A 246 25.73 17.03 -11.81
CA SER A 246 24.48 17.70 -11.48
C SER A 246 24.73 19.10 -10.93
N HIS A 247 23.89 20.05 -11.34
CA HIS A 247 23.76 21.35 -10.71
C HIS A 247 22.37 21.46 -10.08
N LEU A 248 22.35 21.89 -8.82
CA LEU A 248 21.15 22.06 -8.03
C LEU A 248 21.06 23.52 -7.61
N LEU A 249 19.93 24.16 -7.87
CA LEU A 249 19.74 25.60 -7.68
C LEU A 249 18.43 25.92 -6.98
N ILE A 250 18.44 26.95 -6.15
CA ILE A 250 17.26 27.69 -5.72
C ILE A 250 17.34 29.09 -6.31
N PHE A 251 16.32 29.55 -7.01
CA PHE A 251 16.27 30.88 -7.61
C PHE A 251 14.88 31.52 -7.52
N ASP A 252 14.82 32.84 -7.64
CA ASP A 252 13.57 33.61 -7.54
C ASP A 252 12.86 33.81 -8.89
N GLN A 253 11.72 34.50 -8.89
CA GLN A 253 10.96 34.83 -10.10
C GLN A 253 11.76 35.67 -11.12
N GLN A 254 12.77 36.41 -10.67
CA GLN A 254 13.67 37.20 -11.51
C GLN A 254 14.88 36.40 -12.01
N LYS A 255 14.90 35.08 -11.78
CA LYS A 255 16.00 34.17 -12.15
C LYS A 255 17.34 34.56 -11.52
N ARG A 256 17.32 35.14 -10.32
CA ARG A 256 18.52 35.36 -9.52
C ARG A 256 18.73 34.15 -8.61
N VAL A 257 19.95 33.64 -8.56
CA VAL A 257 20.26 32.42 -7.79
C VAL A 257 20.45 32.75 -6.32
N LEU A 258 19.62 32.15 -5.47
CA LEU A 258 19.65 32.30 -4.02
C LEU A 258 20.61 31.29 -3.37
N ALA A 259 20.55 30.05 -3.83
CA ALA A 259 21.39 28.96 -3.38
C ALA A 259 21.83 28.09 -4.56
N TYR A 260 23.06 27.58 -4.49
CA TYR A 260 23.64 26.76 -5.55
C TYR A 260 24.55 25.68 -5.00
N GLN A 261 24.42 24.49 -5.56
CA GLN A 261 25.36 23.39 -5.41
C GLN A 261 25.71 22.83 -6.79
N GLY A 262 27.01 22.83 -7.13
CA GLY A 262 27.52 22.39 -8.43
C GLY A 262 28.53 21.26 -8.34
N PHE A 263 29.00 20.83 -9.52
CA PHE A 263 30.03 19.81 -9.67
C PHE A 263 31.33 20.17 -8.93
N ASN A 264 31.91 19.21 -8.21
CA ASN A 264 33.18 19.32 -7.47
C ASN A 264 33.23 20.41 -6.37
N GLY A 265 32.07 20.82 -5.83
CA GLY A 265 32.03 21.78 -4.72
C GLY A 265 32.68 23.12 -5.04
N GLN A 266 32.71 23.52 -6.33
CA GLN A 266 33.31 24.78 -6.73
C GLN A 266 32.56 25.99 -6.14
N THR A 267 33.39 27.01 -5.88
CA THR A 267 33.22 28.33 -5.24
C THR A 267 31.80 28.73 -4.82
N PRO A 268 31.58 29.17 -3.57
CA PRO A 268 30.31 29.77 -3.18
C PRO A 268 29.97 30.91 -4.15
N ILE A 269 28.95 30.69 -4.97
CA ILE A 269 28.41 31.73 -5.84
C ILE A 269 27.87 32.82 -4.93
N GLN A 270 28.17 34.07 -5.28
CA GLN A 270 27.60 35.20 -4.58
C GLN A 270 26.08 35.16 -4.79
N SER A 271 25.33 34.94 -3.72
CA SER A 271 23.87 34.90 -3.80
C SER A 271 23.33 36.17 -4.48
N LEU A 272 22.22 36.03 -5.22
CA LEU A 272 21.63 37.03 -6.13
C LEU A 272 22.34 37.21 -7.47
N THR A 273 23.34 36.39 -7.81
CA THR A 273 23.89 36.42 -9.17
C THR A 273 22.79 36.02 -10.17
N PRO A 274 22.51 36.84 -11.19
CA PRO A 274 21.62 36.46 -12.30
C PRO A 274 22.06 35.14 -12.93
N MET A 275 21.10 34.31 -13.32
CA MET A 275 21.37 32.96 -13.84
C MET A 275 22.32 32.94 -15.05
N ASP A 276 22.22 33.94 -15.93
CA ASP A 276 23.07 34.17 -17.10
C ASP A 276 24.50 34.59 -16.74
N ALA A 277 24.66 35.32 -15.64
CA ALA A 277 25.92 35.86 -15.14
C ALA A 277 26.75 34.85 -14.32
N LEU A 278 26.23 33.65 -14.05
CA LEU A 278 26.92 32.59 -13.32
C LEU A 278 28.18 32.07 -14.02
N GLY A 279 28.30 32.27 -15.33
CA GLY A 279 29.39 31.70 -16.13
C GLY A 279 29.31 30.17 -16.26
N ILE A 280 28.14 29.58 -15.98
CA ILE A 280 27.88 28.13 -16.07
C ILE A 280 26.92 27.88 -17.24
N PRO A 281 27.45 27.52 -18.42
CA PRO A 281 26.66 27.45 -19.66
C PRO A 281 25.50 26.45 -19.65
N GLN A 282 25.51 25.47 -18.75
CA GLN A 282 24.44 24.48 -18.62
C GLN A 282 23.22 25.09 -17.92
N VAL A 283 23.44 25.93 -16.91
CA VAL A 283 22.38 26.48 -16.08
C VAL A 283 21.49 27.44 -16.88
N THR A 284 22.01 28.09 -17.93
CA THR A 284 21.24 28.97 -18.82
C THR A 284 20.11 28.23 -19.55
N LEU A 285 20.15 26.89 -19.66
CA LEU A 285 19.04 26.11 -20.22
C LEU A 285 17.76 26.23 -19.38
N LEU A 286 17.88 26.51 -18.08
CA LEU A 286 16.74 26.76 -17.19
C LEU A 286 16.06 28.11 -17.48
N GLU A 287 16.70 29.02 -18.22
CA GLU A 287 16.08 30.32 -18.56
C GLU A 287 14.88 30.17 -19.49
N ASN A 288 14.78 29.10 -20.24
CA ASN A 288 13.64 28.90 -21.14
C ASN A 288 12.42 28.30 -20.41
N LEU A 289 12.59 27.85 -19.16
CA LEU A 289 11.51 27.28 -18.37
C LEU A 289 10.66 28.38 -17.73
N ASN A 290 9.38 28.06 -17.53
CA ASN A 290 8.47 28.97 -16.86
C ASN A 290 8.66 28.86 -15.33
N PRO A 291 9.08 29.93 -14.63
CA PRO A 291 9.34 29.88 -13.19
C PRO A 291 8.08 29.72 -12.32
N ALA A 292 6.88 29.67 -12.92
CA ALA A 292 5.61 29.47 -12.22
C ALA A 292 5.01 28.07 -12.40
N ARG A 293 5.72 27.14 -13.07
CA ARG A 293 5.23 25.79 -13.34
C ARG A 293 6.25 24.72 -12.99
N GLU A 294 5.75 23.55 -12.62
CA GLU A 294 6.55 22.34 -12.57
C GLU A 294 6.79 21.84 -13.99
N GLN A 295 8.05 21.57 -14.33
CA GLN A 295 8.46 21.20 -15.67
C GLN A 295 9.56 20.16 -15.64
N VAL A 296 9.45 19.18 -16.54
CA VAL A 296 10.46 18.16 -16.81
C VAL A 296 10.77 18.23 -18.30
N GLU A 297 11.99 18.63 -18.64
CA GLU A 297 12.40 18.80 -20.03
C GLU A 297 13.76 18.15 -20.28
N VAL A 298 13.97 17.68 -21.51
CA VAL A 298 15.27 17.18 -21.96
C VAL A 298 15.76 18.07 -23.08
N HIS A 299 16.88 18.76 -22.87
CA HIS A 299 17.46 19.69 -23.83
C HIS A 299 18.84 19.22 -24.30
N PRO A 300 19.11 19.23 -25.61
CA PRO A 300 20.45 18.95 -26.12
C PRO A 300 21.40 20.12 -25.82
N PHE A 301 22.55 19.84 -25.22
CA PHE A 301 23.58 20.85 -24.94
C PHE A 301 24.97 20.32 -25.28
N LYS A 302 25.67 21.00 -26.20
CA LYS A 302 26.99 20.58 -26.75
C LYS A 302 27.04 19.10 -27.20
N GLY A 303 25.91 18.56 -27.66
CA GLY A 303 25.79 17.18 -28.14
C GLY A 303 25.32 16.16 -27.11
N ASP A 304 25.25 16.51 -25.82
CA ASP A 304 24.73 15.63 -24.76
C ASP A 304 23.31 16.05 -24.35
N PRO A 305 22.36 15.12 -24.17
CA PRO A 305 21.05 15.44 -23.63
C PRO A 305 21.15 15.73 -22.12
N TYR A 306 20.70 16.92 -21.71
CA TYR A 306 20.56 17.31 -20.31
C TYR A 306 19.11 17.13 -19.88
N LEU A 307 18.93 16.57 -18.70
CA LEU A 307 17.64 16.46 -18.04
C LEU A 307 17.48 17.64 -17.06
N LEU A 308 16.38 18.36 -17.20
CA LEU A 308 16.02 19.52 -16.39
C LEU A 308 14.72 19.21 -15.66
N VAL A 309 14.73 19.35 -14.35
CA VAL A 309 13.53 19.23 -13.51
C VAL A 309 13.44 20.46 -12.63
N GLN A 310 12.31 21.16 -12.71
CA GLN A 310 12.02 22.33 -11.89
C GLN A 310 10.74 22.09 -11.09
N HIS A 311 10.78 22.49 -9.82
CA HIS A 311 9.62 22.52 -8.94
C HIS A 311 9.45 23.95 -8.38
N ALA A 312 8.26 24.52 -8.53
CA ALA A 312 7.95 25.88 -8.12
C ALA A 312 7.26 25.89 -6.75
N TYR A 313 7.77 26.71 -5.83
CA TYR A 313 7.20 26.94 -4.51
C TYR A 313 6.79 28.40 -4.33
N THR A 314 5.49 28.63 -4.18
CA THR A 314 4.92 29.97 -4.03
C THR A 314 4.39 30.14 -2.60
N PRO A 315 5.21 30.56 -1.61
CA PRO A 315 4.77 30.81 -0.23
C PRO A 315 3.70 31.90 -0.14
N ILE A 316 3.79 32.93 -0.99
CA ILE A 316 2.78 33.99 -1.16
C ILE A 316 2.64 34.33 -2.65
N PRO A 317 1.48 34.83 -3.12
CA PRO A 317 1.24 35.08 -4.55
C PRO A 317 2.31 35.93 -5.26
N GLU A 318 2.94 36.85 -4.53
CA GLU A 318 3.95 37.78 -5.05
C GLU A 318 5.40 37.27 -4.94
N HIS A 319 5.60 36.04 -4.43
CA HIS A 319 6.94 35.48 -4.24
C HIS A 319 6.95 33.98 -4.55
N THR A 320 7.64 33.60 -5.63
CA THR A 320 7.89 32.21 -6.03
C THR A 320 9.37 31.91 -6.00
N LEU A 321 9.72 30.81 -5.35
CA LEU A 321 11.05 30.22 -5.32
C LEU A 321 11.02 28.94 -6.16
N ASN A 322 12.01 28.77 -7.02
CA ASN A 322 12.15 27.59 -7.86
C ASN A 322 13.31 26.74 -7.39
N VAL A 323 13.07 25.45 -7.23
CA VAL A 323 14.11 24.44 -7.01
C VAL A 323 14.32 23.71 -8.33
N ALA A 324 15.53 23.77 -8.88
CA ALA A 324 15.83 23.10 -10.13
C ALA A 324 17.06 22.21 -10.03
N VAL A 325 16.98 21.06 -10.69
CA VAL A 325 18.10 20.15 -10.93
C VAL A 325 18.33 20.08 -12.43
N ILE A 326 19.59 20.25 -12.82
CA ILE A 326 20.05 20.04 -14.19
C ILE A 326 21.26 19.11 -14.18
N SER A 327 21.21 18.07 -15.01
CA SER A 327 22.32 17.12 -15.13
C SER A 327 22.35 16.51 -16.52
N PRO A 328 23.53 16.15 -17.04
CA PRO A 328 23.60 15.38 -18.27
C PRO A 328 23.02 13.97 -18.03
N LEU A 329 22.26 13.45 -18.99
CA LEU A 329 21.73 12.08 -18.96
C LEU A 329 22.86 11.04 -19.05
N SER A 330 24.05 11.45 -19.51
CA SER A 330 25.26 10.63 -19.55
C SER A 330 25.71 10.13 -18.17
N ASP A 331 25.41 10.86 -17.10
CA ASP A 331 25.72 10.44 -15.72
C ASP A 331 24.94 9.19 -15.29
N PHE A 332 23.70 9.05 -15.77
CA PHE A 332 22.81 7.94 -15.45
C PHE A 332 22.95 6.80 -16.46
N THR A 333 23.37 7.12 -17.69
CA THR A 333 23.69 6.13 -18.72
C THR A 333 25.15 5.65 -18.66
N GLY A 334 25.96 6.12 -17.69
CA GLY A 334 27.34 5.68 -17.51
C GLY A 334 27.46 4.16 -17.28
N HIS A 335 26.58 3.59 -16.44
CA HIS A 335 26.49 2.15 -16.25
C HIS A 335 26.04 1.42 -17.53
N VAL A 336 25.20 2.07 -18.35
CA VAL A 336 24.78 1.56 -19.66
C VAL A 336 25.96 1.49 -20.64
N ARG A 337 26.98 2.35 -20.52
CA ARG A 337 28.19 2.28 -21.38
C ARG A 337 29.01 1.04 -21.10
N ASN A 338 29.23 0.70 -19.83
CA ASN A 338 29.93 -0.52 -19.44
C ASN A 338 29.11 -1.74 -19.86
N MET A 339 27.79 -1.71 -19.63
CA MET A 339 26.88 -2.75 -20.10
C MET A 339 26.93 -2.90 -21.64
N ARG A 340 26.99 -1.80 -22.38
CA ARG A 340 27.12 -1.78 -23.85
C ARG A 340 28.45 -2.38 -24.31
N GLN A 341 29.56 -2.05 -23.65
CA GLN A 341 30.87 -2.65 -23.98
C GLN A 341 30.87 -4.14 -23.68
N THR A 342 30.34 -4.55 -22.53
CA THR A 342 30.19 -5.97 -22.18
C THR A 342 29.31 -6.70 -23.20
N ILE A 343 28.17 -6.12 -23.60
CA ILE A 343 27.28 -6.69 -24.62
C ILE A 343 27.99 -6.77 -25.97
N LEU A 344 28.67 -5.69 -26.40
CA LEU A 344 29.33 -5.63 -27.71
C LEU A 344 30.53 -6.59 -27.79
N VAL A 345 31.32 -6.69 -26.72
CA VAL A 345 32.40 -7.69 -26.59
C VAL A 345 31.82 -9.10 -26.55
N SER A 346 30.74 -9.33 -25.81
CA SER A 346 30.07 -10.64 -25.76
C SER A 346 29.52 -11.03 -27.13
N VAL A 347 28.91 -10.09 -27.86
CA VAL A 347 28.39 -10.29 -29.23
C VAL A 347 29.53 -10.53 -30.23
N LEU A 348 30.64 -9.78 -30.14
CA LEU A 348 31.81 -9.99 -31.00
C LEU A 348 32.49 -11.32 -30.73
N LEU A 349 32.68 -11.70 -29.46
CA LEU A 349 33.18 -13.01 -29.07
C LEU A 349 32.25 -14.12 -29.56
N LEU A 350 30.94 -13.93 -29.39
CA LEU A 350 29.93 -14.87 -29.87
C LEU A 350 29.96 -15.01 -31.40
N MET A 351 30.06 -13.90 -32.15
CA MET A 351 30.18 -13.90 -33.61
C MET A 351 31.50 -14.52 -34.09
N LEU A 352 32.61 -14.23 -33.42
CA LEU A 352 33.93 -14.78 -33.76
C LEU A 352 33.96 -16.31 -33.60
N VAL A 353 33.10 -16.86 -32.73
CA VAL A 353 32.88 -18.30 -32.60
C VAL A 353 31.83 -18.81 -33.59
N LEU A 354 30.67 -18.15 -33.71
CA LEU A 354 29.56 -18.61 -34.54
C LEU A 354 29.85 -18.56 -36.04
N VAL A 355 30.54 -17.54 -36.55
CA VAL A 355 30.78 -17.42 -38.00
C VAL A 355 31.65 -18.56 -38.54
N PRO A 356 32.84 -18.88 -37.96
CA PRO A 356 33.60 -20.05 -38.35
C PRO A 356 32.84 -21.35 -38.12
N LEU A 357 32.09 -21.46 -37.01
CA LEU A 357 31.32 -22.64 -36.67
C LEU A 357 30.18 -22.91 -37.68
N ILE A 358 29.46 -21.87 -38.11
CA ILE A 358 28.39 -21.94 -39.12
C ILE A 358 28.99 -22.38 -40.47
N ILE A 359 30.07 -21.73 -40.91
CA ILE A 359 30.73 -22.05 -42.18
C ILE A 359 31.29 -23.49 -42.15
N TRP A 360 31.91 -23.89 -41.04
CA TRP A 360 32.45 -25.23 -40.84
C TRP A 360 31.33 -26.29 -40.82
N SER A 361 30.24 -26.03 -40.08
CA SER A 361 29.10 -26.96 -39.96
C SER A 361 28.38 -27.15 -41.29
N ILE A 362 28.14 -26.08 -42.05
CA ILE A 362 27.44 -26.14 -43.34
C ILE A 362 28.31 -26.81 -44.41
N ARG A 363 29.63 -26.57 -44.43
CA ARG A 363 30.56 -27.27 -45.32
C ARG A 363 30.64 -28.76 -45.00
N LYS A 364 30.67 -29.13 -43.72
CA LYS A 364 30.65 -30.53 -43.26
C LYS A 364 29.34 -31.22 -43.65
N LEU A 365 28.20 -30.55 -43.46
CA LEU A 365 26.86 -31.05 -43.81
C LEU A 365 26.71 -31.30 -45.33
N SER A 366 27.13 -30.34 -46.16
CA SER A 366 26.98 -30.41 -47.61
C SER A 366 27.83 -31.51 -48.25
N LYS A 367 28.99 -31.86 -47.68
CA LYS A 367 29.85 -32.94 -48.18
C LYS A 367 29.21 -34.32 -47.99
N VAL A 368 28.47 -34.51 -46.90
CA VAL A 368 27.86 -35.79 -46.55
C VAL A 368 26.54 -36.03 -47.31
N LEU A 369 25.76 -34.97 -47.58
CA LEU A 369 24.53 -35.07 -48.38
C LEU A 369 24.77 -35.52 -49.84
N VAL A 370 25.91 -35.13 -50.44
CA VAL A 370 26.27 -35.54 -51.80
C VAL A 370 26.63 -37.02 -51.87
N LEU A 371 27.37 -37.53 -50.87
CA LEU A 371 27.75 -38.95 -50.76
C LEU A 371 26.54 -39.88 -50.45
N LEU A 372 25.54 -39.37 -49.74
CA LEU A 372 24.31 -40.10 -49.40
C LEU A 372 23.34 -40.27 -50.57
N ALA A 373 23.28 -39.29 -51.47
CA ALA A 373 22.43 -39.35 -52.66
C ALA A 373 22.85 -40.48 -53.62
N GLU A 374 24.16 -40.75 -53.70
CA GLU A 374 24.72 -41.86 -54.48
C GLU A 374 24.46 -43.24 -53.85
N ASP A 375 24.36 -43.34 -52.52
CA ASP A 375 24.14 -44.60 -51.78
C ASP A 375 22.65 -45.01 -51.78
N ALA A 376 21.73 -44.03 -51.71
CA ALA A 376 20.28 -44.26 -51.81
C ALA A 376 19.85 -44.89 -53.15
N GLU A 377 20.54 -44.54 -54.24
CA GLU A 377 20.27 -45.03 -55.59
C GLU A 377 20.69 -46.50 -55.81
N ARG A 378 21.55 -47.04 -54.93
CA ARG A 378 21.97 -48.45 -54.90
C ARG A 378 20.98 -49.30 -54.09
N ILE A 379 20.51 -48.77 -52.96
CA ILE A 379 19.57 -49.44 -52.06
C ILE A 379 18.19 -49.61 -52.69
N GLN A 380 17.77 -48.70 -53.58
CA GLN A 380 16.55 -48.86 -54.39
C GLN A 380 16.58 -50.08 -55.34
N ARG A 381 17.77 -50.63 -55.62
CA ARG A 381 17.98 -51.80 -56.50
C ARG A 381 18.20 -53.10 -55.74
N LEU A 382 17.95 -53.11 -54.42
CA LEU A 382 18.15 -54.26 -53.52
C LEU A 382 19.60 -54.77 -53.49
N ASP A 383 20.56 -53.90 -53.79
CA ASP A 383 22.00 -54.20 -53.74
C ASP A 383 22.59 -53.71 -52.41
N PHE A 384 23.09 -54.66 -51.62
CA PHE A 384 23.55 -54.45 -50.25
C PHE A 384 25.07 -54.69 -50.06
N ASP A 385 25.88 -54.71 -51.11
CA ASP A 385 27.35 -54.98 -50.99
C ASP A 385 28.24 -53.72 -50.88
N GLY A 386 27.67 -52.52 -50.89
CA GLY A 386 28.42 -51.25 -50.80
C GLY A 386 28.86 -50.84 -49.39
N LYS A 387 30.07 -50.23 -49.28
CA LYS A 387 30.58 -49.59 -48.05
C LYS A 387 29.93 -48.23 -47.84
N SER A 388 29.32 -48.02 -46.68
CA SER A 388 28.64 -46.77 -46.31
C SER A 388 29.62 -45.61 -46.09
N PRO A 389 29.19 -44.35 -46.34
CA PRO A 389 30.02 -43.16 -46.10
C PRO A 389 30.38 -43.03 -44.61
N GLU A 390 31.63 -42.67 -44.30
CA GLU A 390 32.05 -42.42 -42.92
C GLU A 390 31.31 -41.20 -42.33
N GLY A 391 30.79 -41.39 -41.11
CA GLY A 391 29.67 -40.63 -40.54
C GLY A 391 29.85 -39.12 -40.38
N SER A 392 28.70 -38.47 -40.13
CA SER A 392 28.58 -37.03 -39.86
C SER A 392 28.35 -36.78 -38.37
N MET A 393 28.66 -35.58 -37.88
CA MET A 393 28.34 -35.20 -36.48
C MET A 393 26.94 -34.58 -36.32
N ILE A 394 26.21 -34.37 -37.42
CA ILE A 394 24.90 -33.68 -37.40
C ILE A 394 23.79 -34.72 -37.42
N THR A 395 22.88 -34.68 -36.45
CA THR A 395 21.95 -35.78 -36.13
C THR A 395 21.05 -36.15 -37.28
N GLU A 396 20.54 -35.22 -38.09
CA GLU A 396 19.65 -35.52 -39.23
C GLU A 396 20.42 -36.16 -40.40
N VAL A 397 21.68 -35.77 -40.60
CA VAL A 397 22.54 -36.31 -41.66
C VAL A 397 23.25 -37.57 -41.24
N ASN A 398 23.62 -37.69 -39.97
CA ASN A 398 24.03 -38.95 -39.38
C ASN A 398 22.81 -39.86 -39.18
N GLN A 399 21.59 -39.38 -38.98
CA GLN A 399 20.34 -40.18 -39.05
C GLN A 399 19.98 -40.53 -40.48
N LEU A 400 20.52 -39.85 -41.50
CA LEU A 400 20.39 -40.25 -42.89
C LEU A 400 21.49 -41.27 -43.26
N THR A 401 22.75 -41.06 -42.89
CA THR A 401 23.90 -41.98 -43.12
C THR A 401 23.81 -43.23 -42.25
N SER A 402 23.62 -43.06 -40.95
CA SER A 402 23.22 -44.14 -40.03
C SER A 402 21.79 -44.55 -40.30
N GLY A 403 20.94 -43.73 -40.93
CA GLY A 403 19.61 -44.16 -41.39
C GLY A 403 19.73 -45.27 -42.41
N PHE A 404 20.53 -45.07 -43.45
CA PHE A 404 20.78 -46.07 -44.50
C PHE A 404 21.65 -47.24 -44.03
N ALA A 405 22.67 -47.01 -43.20
CA ALA A 405 23.52 -48.07 -42.64
C ALA A 405 22.81 -48.89 -41.54
N ALA A 406 22.01 -48.24 -40.69
CA ALA A 406 21.14 -48.91 -39.73
C ALA A 406 19.89 -49.51 -40.43
N LEU A 407 19.29 -48.92 -41.46
CA LEU A 407 18.20 -49.59 -42.20
C LEU A 407 18.63 -51.00 -42.67
N LYS A 408 19.92 -51.14 -43.02
CA LYS A 408 20.54 -52.38 -43.47
C LYS A 408 20.82 -53.40 -42.36
N GLU A 409 21.16 -52.96 -41.15
CA GLU A 409 21.65 -53.83 -40.05
C GLU A 409 20.76 -53.80 -38.77
N THR A 410 20.08 -52.68 -38.53
CA THR A 410 19.15 -52.36 -37.43
C THR A 410 17.70 -52.78 -37.71
N ILE A 411 17.24 -52.93 -38.97
CA ILE A 411 15.91 -53.53 -39.27
C ILE A 411 15.80 -54.93 -38.65
N LEU A 412 16.90 -55.68 -38.64
CA LEU A 412 16.95 -57.06 -38.15
C LEU A 412 17.20 -57.20 -36.65
N ALA A 413 17.76 -56.20 -35.95
CA ALA A 413 18.21 -56.36 -34.54
C ALA A 413 17.71 -55.28 -33.54
N ARG A 414 17.30 -54.08 -33.99
CA ARG A 414 16.98 -52.94 -33.09
C ARG A 414 15.49 -52.73 -32.86
N THR A 415 14.63 -53.36 -33.66
CA THR A 415 13.17 -53.33 -33.49
C THR A 415 12.76 -53.81 -32.10
N GLU A 416 13.47 -54.79 -31.53
CA GLU A 416 13.16 -55.38 -30.22
C GLU A 416 13.78 -54.66 -29.02
N ALA A 417 14.97 -54.05 -29.17
CA ALA A 417 15.65 -53.34 -28.07
C ALA A 417 15.11 -51.90 -27.89
N MET A 418 14.70 -51.24 -28.98
CA MET A 418 14.13 -49.88 -28.96
C MET A 418 12.74 -49.84 -28.33
N GLN A 419 11.91 -50.88 -28.52
CA GLN A 419 10.61 -51.02 -27.87
C GLN A 419 10.72 -51.08 -26.33
N ARG A 420 11.73 -51.76 -25.79
CA ARG A 420 11.90 -51.90 -24.32
C ARG A 420 12.33 -50.61 -23.63
N SER A 421 13.20 -49.81 -24.26
CA SER A 421 13.64 -48.51 -23.74
C SER A 421 12.54 -47.44 -23.87
N GLN A 422 11.79 -47.42 -25.00
CA GLN A 422 10.60 -46.57 -25.15
C GLN A 422 9.52 -46.90 -24.11
N ALA A 423 9.25 -48.18 -23.85
CA ALA A 423 8.27 -48.57 -22.84
C ALA A 423 8.66 -48.11 -21.43
N LYS A 424 9.94 -48.19 -21.04
CA LYS A 424 10.43 -47.68 -19.74
C LYS A 424 10.36 -46.15 -19.65
N LEU A 425 10.77 -45.43 -20.69
CA LEU A 425 10.74 -43.96 -20.71
C LEU A 425 9.31 -43.40 -20.73
N GLN A 426 8.41 -44.03 -21.50
CA GLN A 426 6.98 -43.69 -21.52
C GLN A 426 6.40 -43.81 -20.12
N LYS A 427 6.75 -44.86 -19.39
CA LYS A 427 6.24 -45.11 -18.04
C LYS A 427 6.70 -44.06 -17.02
N VAL A 428 7.95 -43.59 -17.12
CA VAL A 428 8.47 -42.48 -16.30
C VAL A 428 7.73 -41.18 -16.61
N LEU A 429 7.46 -40.91 -17.89
CA LEU A 429 6.68 -39.73 -18.32
C LEU A 429 5.24 -39.82 -17.80
N ASP A 430 4.59 -40.98 -17.90
CA ASP A 430 3.21 -41.18 -17.43
C ASP A 430 3.11 -40.94 -15.91
N ILE A 431 4.07 -41.48 -15.13
CA ILE A 431 4.15 -41.23 -13.68
C ILE A 431 4.41 -39.74 -13.42
N SER A 432 5.35 -39.11 -14.12
CA SER A 432 5.70 -37.70 -13.93
C SER A 432 4.53 -36.76 -14.24
N ILE A 433 3.74 -37.05 -15.28
CA ILE A 433 2.52 -36.32 -15.62
C ILE A 433 1.47 -36.52 -14.52
N SER A 434 1.28 -37.76 -14.05
CA SER A 434 0.35 -38.08 -12.97
C SER A 434 0.68 -37.40 -11.64
N LEU A 435 1.98 -37.18 -11.36
CA LEU A 435 2.46 -36.41 -10.22
C LEU A 435 2.16 -34.91 -10.37
N GLY A 436 2.34 -34.34 -11.57
CA GLY A 436 2.12 -32.91 -11.81
C GLY A 436 0.66 -32.46 -11.75
N VAL A 437 -0.29 -33.38 -11.91
CA VAL A 437 -1.74 -33.09 -11.88
C VAL A 437 -2.37 -33.40 -10.51
N GLU A 438 -1.67 -34.11 -9.63
CA GLU A 438 -2.23 -34.55 -8.36
C GLU A 438 -2.29 -33.43 -7.32
N ASN A 439 -3.50 -33.12 -6.85
CA ASN A 439 -3.76 -32.05 -5.90
C ASN A 439 -3.87 -32.53 -4.45
N ASP A 440 -3.91 -33.84 -4.18
CA ASP A 440 -3.96 -34.42 -2.82
C ASP A 440 -2.53 -34.82 -2.36
N HIS A 441 -2.11 -34.36 -1.17
CA HIS A 441 -0.72 -34.54 -0.70
C HIS A 441 -0.43 -36.02 -0.42
N GLU A 442 -1.37 -36.71 0.18
CA GLU A 442 -1.24 -38.14 0.50
C GLU A 442 -1.25 -38.99 -0.76
N VAL A 443 -2.09 -38.64 -1.75
CA VAL A 443 -2.12 -39.33 -3.05
C VAL A 443 -0.83 -39.10 -3.82
N LEU A 444 -0.26 -37.89 -3.76
CA LEU A 444 1.02 -37.58 -4.39
C LEU A 444 2.15 -38.43 -3.79
N LEU A 445 2.28 -38.47 -2.46
CA LEU A 445 3.25 -39.31 -1.76
C LEU A 445 3.08 -40.80 -2.13
N GLU A 446 1.84 -41.28 -2.21
CA GLU A 446 1.53 -42.66 -2.58
C GLU A 446 1.93 -42.97 -4.04
N LYS A 447 1.64 -42.07 -4.98
CA LYS A 447 2.05 -42.20 -6.38
C LYS A 447 3.57 -42.23 -6.54
N ILE A 448 4.31 -41.44 -5.76
CA ILE A 448 5.79 -41.44 -5.78
C ILE A 448 6.31 -42.82 -5.38
N LEU A 449 5.82 -43.37 -4.27
CA LEU A 449 6.27 -44.66 -3.76
C LEU A 449 5.91 -45.80 -4.71
N LEU A 450 4.65 -45.87 -5.14
CA LEU A 450 4.16 -46.93 -6.04
C LEU A 450 4.84 -46.85 -7.41
N GLY A 451 5.07 -45.65 -7.94
CA GLY A 451 5.84 -45.46 -9.18
C GLY A 451 7.28 -45.97 -9.05
N GLY A 452 7.92 -45.74 -7.90
CA GLY A 452 9.26 -46.27 -7.62
C GLY A 452 9.29 -47.81 -7.54
N ILE A 453 8.32 -48.41 -6.85
CA ILE A 453 8.15 -49.87 -6.75
C ILE A 453 7.94 -50.47 -8.14
N GLU A 454 7.04 -49.89 -8.95
CA GLU A 454 6.70 -50.42 -10.27
C GLU A 454 7.85 -50.31 -11.28
N LEU A 455 8.56 -49.18 -11.31
CA LEU A 455 9.68 -48.95 -12.24
C LEU A 455 10.89 -49.86 -11.94
N THR A 456 11.10 -50.19 -10.67
CA THR A 456 12.20 -51.06 -10.23
C THR A 456 11.82 -52.53 -10.09
N ARG A 457 10.52 -52.85 -10.15
CA ARG A 457 9.96 -54.17 -9.77
C ARG A 457 10.41 -54.59 -8.38
N ALA A 458 10.46 -53.64 -7.45
CA ALA A 458 10.71 -53.92 -6.05
C ALA A 458 9.51 -54.66 -5.44
N ASP A 459 9.75 -55.54 -4.49
CA ASP A 459 8.69 -56.18 -3.73
C ASP A 459 8.12 -55.24 -2.64
N ALA A 460 8.93 -54.30 -2.15
CA ALA A 460 8.54 -53.38 -1.10
C ALA A 460 9.16 -51.98 -1.26
N GLY A 461 8.56 -51.01 -0.59
CA GLY A 461 9.08 -49.66 -0.50
C GLY A 461 8.56 -48.90 0.72
N THR A 462 9.36 -47.94 1.17
CA THR A 462 9.05 -47.01 2.25
C THR A 462 9.34 -45.58 1.82
N LEU A 463 8.44 -44.66 2.12
CA LEU A 463 8.64 -43.23 1.93
C LEU A 463 8.77 -42.54 3.28
N TYR A 464 9.91 -41.89 3.49
CA TYR A 464 10.21 -41.09 4.67
C TYR A 464 10.12 -39.61 4.34
N MET A 465 9.53 -38.82 5.23
CA MET A 465 9.55 -37.36 5.16
C MET A 465 10.35 -36.78 6.33
N LEU A 466 11.15 -35.77 6.04
CA LEU A 466 11.96 -35.07 7.03
C LEU A 466 11.14 -33.97 7.71
N GLU A 467 10.88 -34.14 9.00
CA GLU A 467 10.18 -33.17 9.86
C GLU A 467 10.94 -33.07 11.20
N ASP A 468 11.19 -31.86 11.70
CA ASP A 468 11.83 -31.60 13.01
C ASP A 468 13.12 -32.42 13.29
N ASP A 469 14.01 -32.50 12.30
CA ASP A 469 15.28 -33.26 12.37
C ASP A 469 15.10 -34.79 12.55
N LYS A 470 13.94 -35.31 12.15
CA LYS A 470 13.60 -36.73 12.19
C LYS A 470 12.98 -37.21 10.88
N LEU A 471 13.25 -38.46 10.51
CA LEU A 471 12.59 -39.13 9.40
C LEU A 471 11.32 -39.83 9.89
N HIS A 472 10.18 -39.31 9.47
CA HIS A 472 8.87 -39.87 9.75
C HIS A 472 8.47 -40.85 8.65
N PHE A 473 8.02 -42.05 9.04
CA PHE A 473 7.46 -43.03 8.11
C PHE A 473 6.10 -42.53 7.63
N LYS A 474 5.97 -42.13 6.36
CA LYS A 474 4.69 -41.69 5.80
C LYS A 474 3.93 -42.82 5.13
N ILE A 475 4.61 -43.62 4.31
CA ILE A 475 3.98 -44.70 3.56
C ILE A 475 4.90 -45.92 3.54
N LEU A 476 4.31 -47.10 3.77
CA LEU A 476 4.99 -48.38 3.74
C LEU A 476 4.16 -49.38 2.91
N ARG A 477 4.80 -50.04 1.95
CA ARG A 477 4.17 -51.03 1.06
C ARG A 477 5.07 -52.26 0.97
N THR A 478 4.52 -53.45 1.17
CA THR A 478 5.21 -54.73 0.94
C THR A 478 4.24 -55.71 0.29
N ASN A 479 4.49 -56.04 -0.97
CA ASN A 479 3.56 -56.81 -1.80
C ASN A 479 3.43 -58.26 -1.32
N SER A 480 4.56 -58.96 -1.11
CA SER A 480 4.59 -60.35 -0.64
C SER A 480 3.94 -60.59 0.72
N LEU A 481 3.92 -59.59 1.60
CA LEU A 481 3.25 -59.65 2.90
C LEU A 481 1.81 -59.12 2.87
N GLY A 482 1.35 -58.56 1.74
CA GLY A 482 0.06 -57.86 1.65
C GLY A 482 -0.03 -56.65 2.59
N MET A 483 1.11 -56.04 2.94
CA MET A 483 1.19 -54.97 3.93
C MET A 483 1.07 -53.60 3.26
N SER A 484 0.11 -52.80 3.72
CA SER A 484 -0.14 -51.42 3.25
C SER A 484 -0.44 -50.52 4.45
N MET A 485 0.50 -49.63 4.79
CA MET A 485 0.36 -48.68 5.90
C MET A 485 0.66 -47.24 5.41
N GLY A 486 -0.09 -46.26 5.88
CA GLY A 486 0.02 -44.87 5.44
C GLY A 486 -0.54 -44.60 4.04
N GLY A 487 -0.53 -43.34 3.62
CA GLY A 487 -1.22 -42.86 2.41
C GLY A 487 -2.75 -42.96 2.55
N LYS A 488 -3.48 -42.96 1.43
CA LYS A 488 -4.96 -42.95 1.44
C LYS A 488 -5.60 -44.32 1.76
N SER A 489 -4.78 -45.38 1.83
CA SER A 489 -5.20 -46.79 1.93
C SER A 489 -5.64 -47.30 3.33
N GLY A 490 -5.48 -46.52 4.41
CA GLY A 490 -6.35 -46.66 5.59
C GLY A 490 -5.83 -47.34 6.87
N GLN A 491 -4.52 -47.58 7.08
CA GLN A 491 -3.98 -47.83 8.44
C GLN A 491 -2.81 -46.89 8.76
N PRO A 492 -2.84 -46.16 9.90
CA PRO A 492 -1.76 -45.25 10.28
C PRO A 492 -0.46 -46.01 10.56
N VAL A 493 0.67 -45.42 10.19
CA VAL A 493 1.98 -46.01 10.46
C VAL A 493 2.29 -45.89 11.96
N THR A 494 2.48 -47.00 12.65
CA THR A 494 2.72 -47.05 14.11
C THR A 494 4.20 -47.10 14.49
N LEU A 495 5.11 -46.95 13.51
CA LEU A 495 6.56 -47.00 13.73
C LEU A 495 7.07 -45.64 14.22
N PRO A 496 7.98 -45.61 15.22
CA PRO A 496 8.54 -44.36 15.71
C PRO A 496 9.44 -43.71 14.65
N PRO A 497 9.51 -42.36 14.61
CA PRO A 497 10.38 -41.66 13.67
C PRO A 497 11.86 -41.91 13.98
N MET A 498 12.70 -41.87 12.95
CA MET A 498 14.14 -42.07 13.09
C MET A 498 14.85 -40.74 13.28
N ASN A 499 15.60 -40.60 14.37
CA ASN A 499 16.37 -39.38 14.62
C ASN A 499 17.58 -39.30 13.67
N LEU A 500 17.75 -38.15 13.01
CA LEU A 500 18.94 -37.87 12.20
C LEU A 500 20.19 -37.70 13.07
N HIS A 501 20.05 -37.25 14.31
CA HIS A 501 21.11 -37.12 15.28
C HIS A 501 20.83 -37.97 16.53
N HIS A 502 21.87 -38.51 17.16
CA HIS A 502 21.74 -39.28 18.38
C HIS A 502 21.25 -38.39 19.54
N PRO A 503 20.13 -38.72 20.23
CA PRO A 503 19.54 -37.83 21.25
C PRO A 503 20.46 -37.51 22.43
N GLU A 504 21.40 -38.41 22.74
CA GLU A 504 22.31 -38.27 23.88
C GLU A 504 23.60 -37.50 23.54
N THR A 505 24.08 -37.58 22.29
CA THR A 505 25.38 -37.02 21.89
C THR A 505 25.29 -35.88 20.88
N GLY A 506 24.14 -35.72 20.20
CA GLY A 506 23.95 -34.75 19.12
C GLY A 506 24.70 -35.08 17.82
N GLU A 507 25.40 -36.20 17.74
CA GLU A 507 26.17 -36.59 16.54
C GLU A 507 25.27 -37.13 15.42
N PRO A 508 25.63 -36.93 14.13
CA PRO A 508 24.84 -37.42 13.00
C PRO A 508 24.79 -38.96 12.97
N ASN A 509 23.59 -39.50 12.85
CA ASN A 509 23.33 -40.93 12.77
C ASN A 509 23.61 -41.45 11.35
N HIS A 510 24.88 -41.77 11.07
CA HIS A 510 25.29 -42.44 9.83
C HIS A 510 25.14 -43.96 9.86
N SER A 511 24.69 -44.53 10.99
CA SER A 511 24.59 -45.98 11.17
C SER A 511 23.40 -46.60 10.43
N ASN A 512 22.29 -45.87 10.25
CA ASN A 512 21.12 -46.32 9.51
C ASN A 512 21.15 -45.79 8.06
N VAL A 513 20.80 -46.64 7.09
CA VAL A 513 20.90 -46.29 5.66
C VAL A 513 19.99 -45.13 5.26
N ALA A 514 18.78 -45.03 5.83
CA ALA A 514 17.84 -43.95 5.50
C ALA A 514 18.29 -42.61 6.10
N THR A 515 18.76 -42.60 7.36
CA THR A 515 19.30 -41.40 8.00
C THR A 515 20.61 -40.94 7.32
N TYR A 516 21.46 -41.89 6.91
CA TYR A 516 22.65 -41.58 6.12
C TYR A 516 22.29 -40.91 4.79
N THR A 517 21.31 -41.44 4.04
CA THR A 517 20.86 -40.84 2.77
C THR A 517 20.27 -39.44 2.99
N ALA A 518 19.51 -39.22 4.05
CA ALA A 518 18.97 -37.90 4.40
C ALA A 518 20.06 -36.88 4.81
N LEU A 519 21.09 -37.29 5.54
CA LEU A 519 22.19 -36.41 5.96
C LEU A 519 23.16 -36.07 4.83
N THR A 520 23.40 -37.03 3.92
CA THR A 520 24.44 -36.91 2.89
C THR A 520 23.91 -36.48 1.53
N ALA A 521 22.59 -36.56 1.32
CA ALA A 521 21.94 -36.38 0.02
C ALA A 521 22.52 -37.29 -1.08
N LYS A 522 23.02 -38.48 -0.70
CA LYS A 522 23.58 -39.48 -1.64
C LYS A 522 22.70 -40.71 -1.73
N THR A 523 22.52 -41.18 -2.97
CA THR A 523 21.88 -42.46 -3.26
C THR A 523 22.75 -43.62 -2.75
N VAL A 524 22.12 -44.61 -2.11
CA VAL A 524 22.78 -45.82 -1.61
C VAL A 524 22.08 -47.05 -2.17
N ASN A 525 22.83 -47.87 -2.92
CA ASN A 525 22.37 -49.14 -3.48
C ASN A 525 23.12 -50.29 -2.79
N ILE A 526 22.39 -51.19 -2.15
CA ILE A 526 22.91 -52.32 -1.38
C ILE A 526 22.43 -53.61 -2.06
N VAL A 527 23.41 -54.44 -2.41
CA VAL A 527 23.21 -55.72 -3.10
C VAL A 527 22.57 -56.75 -2.16
N ASP A 528 23.14 -56.92 -0.96
CA ASP A 528 22.63 -57.79 0.09
C ASP A 528 22.85 -57.17 1.48
N ALA A 529 21.77 -56.93 2.23
CA ALA A 529 21.80 -56.35 3.57
C ALA A 529 22.35 -57.30 4.64
N TYR A 530 22.38 -58.61 4.39
CA TYR A 530 22.92 -59.59 5.34
C TYR A 530 24.44 -59.63 5.31
N ASP A 531 25.03 -59.31 4.16
CA ASP A 531 26.49 -59.25 3.93
C ASP A 531 27.07 -57.84 4.12
N ASN A 532 26.22 -56.82 4.33
CA ASN A 532 26.65 -55.44 4.51
C ASN A 532 27.14 -55.18 5.95
N THR A 533 28.38 -54.68 6.09
CA THR A 533 28.96 -54.28 7.39
C THR A 533 29.00 -52.77 7.59
N THR A 534 28.53 -51.98 6.63
CA THR A 534 28.60 -50.52 6.63
C THR A 534 27.44 -49.88 7.39
N PHE A 535 26.26 -50.46 7.31
CA PHE A 535 25.04 -49.97 7.97
C PHE A 535 24.49 -50.99 8.95
N ASP A 536 23.84 -50.51 10.01
CA ASP A 536 23.15 -51.34 10.99
C ASP A 536 21.77 -51.80 10.47
N PHE A 537 21.67 -53.09 10.16
CA PHE A 537 20.42 -53.76 9.76
C PHE A 537 19.78 -54.56 10.91
N SER A 538 20.19 -54.38 12.16
CA SER A 538 19.66 -55.13 13.31
C SER A 538 18.13 -54.98 13.45
N GLY A 539 17.59 -53.79 13.21
CA GLY A 539 16.15 -53.52 13.18
C GLY A 539 15.43 -54.26 12.05
N THR A 540 15.98 -54.21 10.83
CA THR A 540 15.49 -54.95 9.67
C THR A 540 15.49 -56.46 9.93
N ARG A 541 16.57 -57.01 10.50
CA ARG A 541 16.65 -58.45 10.84
C ARG A 541 15.60 -58.87 11.87
N LYS A 542 15.27 -58.00 12.83
CA LYS A 542 14.17 -58.25 13.78
C LYS A 542 12.81 -58.26 13.08
N PHE A 543 12.57 -57.32 12.16
CA PHE A 543 11.35 -57.28 11.37
C PHE A 543 11.22 -58.51 10.47
N ASP A 544 12.28 -58.87 9.75
CA ASP A 544 12.38 -60.08 8.92
C ASP A 544 12.08 -61.35 9.73
N ALA A 545 12.69 -61.50 10.91
CA ALA A 545 12.47 -62.63 11.80
C ALA A 545 11.03 -62.72 12.33
N ALA A 546 10.38 -61.56 12.58
CA ALA A 546 9.02 -61.49 13.09
C ALA A 546 7.95 -61.74 12.00
N THR A 547 8.23 -61.36 10.75
CA THR A 547 7.27 -61.41 9.64
C THR A 547 7.50 -62.58 8.67
N GLY A 548 8.67 -63.23 8.74
CA GLY A 548 9.09 -64.23 7.76
C GLY A 548 9.57 -63.61 6.45
N TYR A 549 9.67 -62.29 6.36
CA TYR A 549 10.23 -61.58 5.22
C TYR A 549 11.75 -61.63 5.21
N ARG A 550 12.37 -61.52 4.03
CA ARG A 550 13.82 -61.42 3.91
C ARG A 550 14.20 -60.21 3.09
N SER A 551 14.63 -59.15 3.76
CA SER A 551 15.08 -57.90 3.14
C SER A 551 16.53 -58.05 2.65
N GLN A 552 16.71 -58.29 1.35
CA GLN A 552 18.00 -58.58 0.73
C GLN A 552 18.57 -57.34 0.03
N SER A 553 18.00 -56.87 -1.08
CA SER A 553 18.51 -55.71 -1.82
C SER A 553 17.81 -54.41 -1.39
N PHE A 554 18.54 -53.30 -1.30
CA PHE A 554 18.00 -51.98 -0.90
C PHE A 554 18.46 -50.88 -1.86
N LEU A 555 17.55 -49.95 -2.18
CA LEU A 555 17.86 -48.71 -2.87
C LEU A 555 17.28 -47.55 -2.07
N ASN A 556 18.14 -46.65 -1.57
CA ASN A 556 17.74 -45.44 -0.85
C ASN A 556 18.10 -44.23 -1.69
N VAL A 557 17.10 -43.43 -2.05
CA VAL A 557 17.26 -42.25 -2.91
C VAL A 557 16.72 -41.03 -2.17
N PRO A 558 17.49 -39.92 -2.10
CA PRO A 558 17.04 -38.72 -1.42
C PRO A 558 16.05 -37.93 -2.29
N LEU A 559 15.03 -37.36 -1.66
CA LEU A 559 14.12 -36.40 -2.29
C LEU A 559 14.70 -35.00 -2.13
N VAL A 560 15.38 -34.50 -3.16
CA VAL A 560 16.09 -33.21 -3.11
C VAL A 560 15.68 -32.35 -4.32
N PRO A 561 15.09 -31.16 -4.10
CA PRO A 561 14.95 -30.17 -5.17
C PRO A 561 16.32 -29.58 -5.52
N ARG A 562 16.51 -29.12 -6.76
CA ARG A 562 17.81 -28.60 -7.24
C ARG A 562 18.32 -27.47 -6.34
N GLY A 563 19.44 -27.71 -5.63
CA GLY A 563 20.05 -26.74 -4.71
C GLY A 563 19.33 -26.57 -3.36
N GLY A 564 18.32 -27.39 -3.10
CA GLY A 564 17.51 -27.37 -1.87
C GLY A 564 17.96 -28.38 -0.81
N LYS A 565 17.23 -28.41 0.31
CA LYS A 565 17.43 -29.38 1.40
C LYS A 565 16.74 -30.70 1.07
N VAL A 566 17.18 -31.79 1.71
CA VAL A 566 16.52 -33.10 1.60
C VAL A 566 15.13 -33.01 2.24
N LEU A 567 14.08 -33.26 1.47
CA LEU A 567 12.70 -33.27 1.95
C LEU A 567 12.31 -34.63 2.56
N GLY A 568 12.98 -35.69 2.14
CA GLY A 568 12.63 -37.06 2.51
C GLY A 568 13.53 -38.09 1.84
N VAL A 569 13.23 -39.37 2.06
CA VAL A 569 13.97 -40.51 1.48
C VAL A 569 12.98 -41.51 0.90
N LEU A 570 13.20 -41.89 -0.36
CA LEU A 570 12.52 -43.01 -0.99
C LEU A 570 13.40 -44.27 -0.85
N GLN A 571 12.89 -45.26 -0.13
CA GLN A 571 13.56 -46.54 0.06
C GLN A 571 12.79 -47.64 -0.67
N LEU A 572 13.47 -48.42 -1.49
CA LEU A 572 12.92 -49.56 -2.23
C LEU A 572 13.69 -50.83 -1.83
N LEU A 573 12.99 -51.95 -1.73
CA LEU A 573 13.56 -53.21 -1.26
C LEU A 573 13.24 -54.35 -2.22
N ASN A 574 14.21 -55.26 -2.37
CA ASN A 574 14.07 -56.52 -3.09
C ASN A 574 13.58 -56.35 -4.53
N ALA A 575 14.41 -55.76 -5.40
CA ALA A 575 14.15 -55.79 -6.84
C ALA A 575 14.01 -57.24 -7.34
N GLN A 576 13.03 -57.51 -8.21
CA GLN A 576 12.72 -58.87 -8.68
C GLN A 576 13.06 -59.06 -10.16
N ASP A 577 13.68 -60.21 -10.47
CA ASP A 577 13.89 -60.62 -11.86
C ASP A 577 12.54 -60.99 -12.52
N PRO A 578 12.24 -60.45 -13.72
CA PRO A 578 10.94 -60.64 -14.36
C PRO A 578 10.63 -62.06 -14.83
N VAL A 579 11.63 -62.92 -14.98
CA VAL A 579 11.45 -64.29 -15.49
C VAL A 579 11.41 -65.29 -14.33
N THR A 580 12.28 -65.11 -13.34
CA THR A 580 12.49 -66.05 -12.24
C THR A 580 11.81 -65.63 -10.94
N GLY A 581 11.44 -64.35 -10.78
CA GLY A 581 10.89 -63.80 -9.54
C GLY A 581 11.88 -63.73 -8.38
N ALA A 582 13.14 -64.11 -8.61
CA ALA A 582 14.18 -64.08 -7.60
C ALA A 582 14.60 -62.64 -7.28
N THR A 583 15.01 -62.40 -6.04
CA THR A 583 15.55 -61.10 -5.64
C THR A 583 16.90 -60.87 -6.29
N VAL A 584 17.05 -59.72 -6.92
CA VAL A 584 18.24 -59.26 -7.63
C VAL A 584 18.68 -57.88 -7.13
N PRO A 585 19.93 -57.47 -7.41
CA PRO A 585 20.40 -56.11 -7.12
C PRO A 585 19.72 -55.09 -8.05
N PHE A 586 19.61 -53.83 -7.60
CA PHE A 586 19.09 -52.75 -8.45
C PHE A 586 20.11 -52.41 -9.56
N GLU A 587 19.69 -52.53 -10.82
CA GLU A 587 20.51 -52.21 -11.99
C GLU A 587 20.85 -50.71 -12.06
N ALA A 588 22.07 -50.37 -12.52
CA ALA A 588 22.55 -48.98 -12.60
C ALA A 588 21.61 -48.06 -13.43
N ASP A 589 21.13 -48.54 -14.58
CA ASP A 589 20.21 -47.79 -15.44
C ASP A 589 18.89 -47.47 -14.73
N THR A 590 18.43 -48.39 -13.87
CA THR A 590 17.19 -48.23 -13.08
C THR A 590 17.40 -47.27 -11.92
N VAL A 591 18.58 -47.29 -11.28
CA VAL A 591 18.94 -46.32 -10.22
C VAL A 591 18.86 -44.89 -10.74
N SER A 592 19.46 -44.60 -11.91
CA SER A 592 19.41 -43.25 -12.51
C SER A 592 17.99 -42.78 -12.85
N ILE A 593 17.10 -43.71 -13.22
CA ILE A 593 15.68 -43.41 -13.46
C ILE A 593 14.96 -43.03 -12.15
N ILE A 594 15.22 -43.76 -11.07
CA ILE A 594 14.61 -43.45 -9.77
C ILE A 594 15.16 -42.16 -9.16
N GLU A 595 16.44 -41.84 -9.38
CA GLU A 595 17.00 -40.53 -9.01
C GLU A 595 16.28 -39.39 -9.74
N ALA A 596 16.04 -39.54 -11.05
CA ALA A 596 15.27 -38.56 -11.82
C ALA A 596 13.83 -38.42 -11.33
N LEU A 597 13.15 -39.54 -11.05
CA LEU A 597 11.80 -39.53 -10.47
C LEU A 597 11.77 -38.84 -9.10
N SER A 598 12.74 -39.15 -8.23
CA SER A 598 12.85 -38.60 -6.87
C SER A 598 13.10 -37.09 -6.90
N ALA A 599 13.95 -36.60 -7.81
CA ALA A 599 14.17 -35.18 -8.01
C ALA A 599 12.90 -34.46 -8.51
N GLN A 600 12.19 -35.05 -9.47
CA GLN A 600 10.93 -34.50 -9.99
C GLN A 600 9.84 -34.46 -8.91
N ALA A 601 9.71 -35.55 -8.16
CA ALA A 601 8.81 -35.65 -7.02
C ALA A 601 9.09 -34.59 -5.95
N ALA A 602 10.38 -34.36 -5.62
CA ALA A 602 10.78 -33.35 -4.66
C ALA A 602 10.39 -31.93 -5.10
N VAL A 603 10.57 -31.59 -6.39
CA VAL A 603 10.13 -30.29 -6.95
C VAL A 603 8.62 -30.12 -6.87
N THR A 604 7.84 -31.14 -7.22
CA THR A 604 6.37 -31.09 -7.11
C THR A 604 5.92 -30.91 -5.67
N LEU A 605 6.55 -31.61 -4.72
CA LEU A 605 6.23 -31.52 -3.30
C LEU A 605 6.57 -30.16 -2.70
N GLU A 606 7.72 -29.58 -3.08
CA GLU A 606 8.13 -28.23 -2.67
C GLU A 606 7.16 -27.16 -3.21
N ASN A 607 6.82 -27.22 -4.49
CA ASN A 607 5.85 -26.30 -5.10
C ASN A 607 4.50 -26.35 -4.40
N LYS A 608 4.02 -27.55 -4.04
CA LYS A 608 2.77 -27.71 -3.31
C LYS A 608 2.82 -27.08 -1.92
N THR A 609 3.88 -27.37 -1.18
CA THR A 609 4.10 -26.79 0.16
C THR A 609 4.16 -25.27 0.09
N LEU A 610 4.81 -24.72 -0.93
CA LEU A 610 4.89 -23.27 -1.17
C LEU A 610 3.52 -22.67 -1.48
N LEU A 611 2.68 -23.32 -2.30
CA LEU A 611 1.32 -22.87 -2.61
C LEU A 611 0.42 -22.90 -1.36
N GLU A 612 0.50 -23.96 -0.55
CA GLU A 612 -0.23 -24.06 0.72
C GLU A 612 0.18 -22.96 1.70
N ALA A 613 1.49 -22.69 1.83
CA ALA A 613 2.01 -21.61 2.65
C ALA A 613 1.56 -20.23 2.15
N GLN A 614 1.54 -20.01 0.83
CA GLN A 614 1.03 -18.78 0.23
C GLN A 614 -0.48 -18.59 0.51
N LYS A 615 -1.29 -19.65 0.39
CA LYS A 615 -2.73 -19.61 0.71
C LYS A 615 -2.97 -19.28 2.18
N ALA A 616 -2.22 -19.92 3.09
CA ALA A 616 -2.32 -19.65 4.53
C ALA A 616 -1.92 -18.21 4.89
N LEU A 617 -0.87 -17.68 4.25
CA LEU A 617 -0.46 -16.28 4.42
C LEU A 617 -1.54 -15.31 3.92
N PHE A 618 -2.15 -15.61 2.76
CA PHE A 618 -3.23 -14.80 2.20
C PHE A 618 -4.47 -14.80 3.09
N ASP A 619 -4.89 -15.96 3.62
CA ASP A 619 -6.00 -16.06 4.57
C ASP A 619 -5.72 -15.27 5.86
N SER A 620 -4.50 -15.38 6.38
CA SER A 620 -4.07 -14.62 7.56
C SER A 620 -4.11 -13.12 7.33
N PHE A 621 -3.73 -12.67 6.12
CA PHE A 621 -3.79 -11.26 5.75
C PHE A 621 -5.23 -10.74 5.64
N ILE A 622 -6.14 -11.53 5.05
CA ILE A 622 -7.58 -11.18 4.97
C ILE A 622 -8.15 -11.01 6.38
N ARG A 623 -7.92 -11.98 7.27
CA ARG A 623 -8.39 -11.92 8.67
C ARG A 623 -7.80 -10.74 9.42
N LEU A 624 -6.52 -10.42 9.21
CA LEU A 624 -5.88 -9.26 9.81
C LEU A 624 -6.50 -7.95 9.34
N MET A 625 -6.74 -7.79 8.03
CA MET A 625 -7.37 -6.60 7.47
C MET A 625 -8.78 -6.42 8.01
N ALA A 626 -9.60 -7.47 7.97
CA ALA A 626 -10.95 -7.46 8.50
C ALA A 626 -10.97 -7.13 10.00
N GLY A 627 -10.10 -7.77 10.80
CA GLY A 627 -9.96 -7.49 12.22
C GLY A 627 -9.50 -6.06 12.54
N ALA A 628 -8.62 -5.48 11.71
CA ALA A 628 -8.18 -4.09 11.87
C ALA A 628 -9.28 -3.08 11.53
N ILE A 629 -10.10 -3.37 10.52
CA ILE A 629 -11.29 -2.58 10.18
C ILE A 629 -12.30 -2.66 11.33
N ASP A 630 -12.51 -3.86 11.87
CA ASP A 630 -13.37 -4.10 13.01
C ASP A 630 -12.91 -3.40 14.29
N ALA A 631 -11.59 -3.26 14.50
CA ALA A 631 -11.04 -2.55 15.65
C ALA A 631 -11.11 -1.02 15.52
N LYS A 632 -11.18 -0.46 14.30
CA LYS A 632 -11.13 0.98 14.05
C LYS A 632 -12.42 1.70 14.48
N SER A 633 -13.55 1.02 14.35
CA SER A 633 -14.84 1.50 14.82
C SER A 633 -15.16 0.61 16.01
N ALA A 634 -15.53 1.15 17.18
CA ALA A 634 -15.97 0.36 18.35
C ALA A 634 -17.21 -0.56 18.13
N TYR A 635 -17.52 -0.96 16.88
CA TYR A 635 -18.84 -1.38 16.40
C TYR A 635 -18.89 -2.79 15.82
N THR A 636 -17.80 -3.54 15.84
CA THR A 636 -17.79 -4.89 15.27
C THR A 636 -16.79 -5.79 16.02
N GLY A 637 -17.12 -6.17 17.25
CA GLY A 637 -16.43 -7.25 17.96
C GLY A 637 -16.72 -8.60 17.31
N GLY A 638 -16.04 -8.88 16.20
CA GLY A 638 -16.13 -10.16 15.46
C GLY A 638 -17.21 -10.23 14.39
N HIS A 639 -17.81 -9.10 13.98
CA HIS A 639 -18.82 -9.07 12.91
C HIS A 639 -18.26 -9.61 11.59
N CYS A 640 -17.10 -9.11 11.15
CA CYS A 640 -16.47 -9.57 9.91
C CYS A 640 -16.03 -11.04 9.99
N GLU A 641 -15.93 -11.61 11.19
CA GLU A 641 -15.68 -13.04 11.40
C GLU A 641 -16.96 -13.88 11.36
N ARG A 642 -18.08 -13.37 11.88
CA ARG A 642 -19.34 -14.10 11.99
C ARG A 642 -20.20 -14.06 10.73
N VAL A 643 -20.21 -12.96 9.98
CA VAL A 643 -20.94 -12.86 8.70
C VAL A 643 -20.53 -13.95 7.70
N PRO A 644 -19.22 -14.23 7.48
CA PRO A 644 -18.78 -15.36 6.65
C PRO A 644 -19.33 -16.71 7.10
N ILE A 645 -19.41 -16.96 8.41
CA ILE A 645 -19.92 -18.24 8.95
C ILE A 645 -21.40 -18.41 8.60
N LEU A 646 -22.20 -17.39 8.85
CA LEU A 646 -23.63 -17.41 8.57
C LEU A 646 -23.92 -17.47 7.06
N GLY A 647 -23.19 -16.67 6.27
CA GLY A 647 -23.30 -16.66 4.81
C GLY A 647 -22.92 -18.00 4.18
N GLN A 648 -21.83 -18.63 4.63
CA GLN A 648 -21.39 -19.92 4.14
C GLN A 648 -22.40 -21.03 4.46
N ARG A 649 -22.93 -21.07 5.70
CA ARG A 649 -23.95 -22.06 6.08
C ARG A 649 -25.22 -21.90 5.24
N LEU A 650 -25.67 -20.67 4.99
CA LEU A 650 -26.85 -20.42 4.16
C LEU A 650 -26.59 -20.79 2.68
N ALA A 651 -25.39 -20.54 2.17
CA ALA A 651 -24.99 -20.95 0.81
C ALA A 651 -24.94 -22.47 0.67
N ASP A 652 -24.43 -23.18 1.67
CA ASP A 652 -24.40 -24.64 1.69
C ASP A 652 -25.80 -25.25 1.71
N LEU A 653 -26.73 -24.64 2.46
CA LEU A 653 -28.15 -25.03 2.45
C LEU A 653 -28.79 -24.81 1.08
N ALA A 654 -28.53 -23.65 0.46
CA ALA A 654 -29.02 -23.36 -0.89
C ALA A 654 -28.44 -24.35 -1.93
N ASN A 655 -27.16 -24.72 -1.80
CA ASN A 655 -26.46 -25.65 -2.69
C ASN A 655 -26.95 -27.11 -2.53
N ARG A 656 -27.47 -27.47 -1.35
CA ARG A 656 -28.04 -28.80 -1.08
C ARG A 656 -29.53 -28.91 -1.40
N ALA A 657 -30.21 -27.80 -1.65
CA ALA A 657 -31.64 -27.80 -1.96
C ALA A 657 -31.88 -28.58 -3.26
N THR A 658 -32.72 -29.62 -3.19
CA THR A 658 -33.06 -30.46 -4.36
C THR A 658 -34.39 -30.05 -5.01
N ASP A 659 -35.15 -29.19 -4.35
CA ASP A 659 -36.45 -28.68 -4.76
C ASP A 659 -36.58 -27.17 -4.47
N GLY A 660 -37.66 -26.56 -4.97
CA GLY A 660 -37.89 -25.13 -4.79
C GLY A 660 -36.97 -24.22 -5.64
N PRO A 661 -36.86 -22.92 -5.28
CA PRO A 661 -36.20 -21.90 -6.11
C PRO A 661 -34.68 -22.06 -6.23
N PHE A 662 -34.04 -22.85 -5.35
CA PHE A 662 -32.60 -23.07 -5.34
C PHE A 662 -32.17 -24.44 -5.87
N ALA A 663 -33.08 -25.26 -6.40
CA ALA A 663 -32.75 -26.59 -6.95
C ALA A 663 -31.71 -26.56 -8.09
N GLY A 664 -31.59 -25.43 -8.79
CA GLY A 664 -30.60 -25.22 -9.85
C GLY A 664 -29.32 -24.49 -9.39
N PHE A 665 -29.23 -24.08 -8.13
CA PHE A 665 -28.06 -23.40 -7.60
C PHE A 665 -26.98 -24.43 -7.26
N THR A 666 -25.79 -24.27 -7.85
CA THR A 666 -24.64 -25.12 -7.55
C THR A 666 -23.43 -24.26 -7.24
N MET A 667 -22.68 -24.66 -6.22
CA MET A 667 -21.47 -24.00 -5.77
C MET A 667 -20.39 -25.06 -5.53
N ASN A 668 -19.26 -24.93 -6.24
CA ASN A 668 -18.08 -25.77 -6.01
C ASN A 668 -17.20 -25.18 -4.89
N GLU A 669 -16.17 -25.93 -4.47
CA GLU A 669 -15.25 -25.49 -3.40
C GLU A 669 -14.55 -24.17 -3.70
N THR A 670 -14.19 -23.91 -4.97
CA THR A 670 -13.55 -22.65 -5.38
C THR A 670 -14.51 -21.46 -5.22
N GLN A 671 -15.78 -21.62 -5.62
CA GLN A 671 -16.82 -20.59 -5.47
C GLN A 671 -17.21 -20.39 -4.01
N ALA A 672 -17.19 -21.46 -3.20
CA ALA A 672 -17.37 -21.37 -1.76
C ALA A 672 -16.26 -20.51 -1.12
N GLU A 673 -15.00 -20.76 -1.48
CA GLU A 673 -13.86 -19.96 -1.03
C GLU A 673 -13.96 -18.50 -1.52
N GLU A 674 -14.37 -18.28 -2.77
CA GLU A 674 -14.62 -16.95 -3.33
C GLU A 674 -15.65 -16.17 -2.52
N MET A 675 -16.78 -16.82 -2.17
CA MET A 675 -17.81 -16.23 -1.32
C MET A 675 -17.29 -15.94 0.09
N ARG A 676 -16.53 -16.86 0.68
CA ARG A 676 -15.91 -16.68 2.00
C ARG A 676 -15.01 -15.45 2.02
N VAL A 677 -14.13 -15.29 1.04
CA VAL A 677 -13.24 -14.12 0.93
C VAL A 677 -14.04 -12.83 0.78
N ALA A 678 -15.08 -12.84 -0.06
CA ALA A 678 -15.96 -11.68 -0.20
C ALA A 678 -16.67 -11.31 1.11
N ALA A 679 -17.11 -12.31 1.86
CA ALA A 679 -17.75 -12.08 3.15
C ALA A 679 -16.81 -11.46 4.18
N TRP A 680 -15.54 -11.86 4.21
CA TRP A 680 -14.54 -11.24 5.10
C TRP A 680 -14.21 -9.80 4.72
N LEU A 681 -14.35 -9.44 3.45
CA LEU A 681 -13.94 -8.13 2.92
C LEU A 681 -15.11 -7.21 2.56
N HIS A 682 -16.36 -7.62 2.80
CA HIS A 682 -17.56 -6.88 2.37
C HIS A 682 -17.59 -5.44 2.88
N ASP A 683 -17.01 -5.22 4.07
CA ASP A 683 -16.98 -3.94 4.77
C ASP A 683 -15.64 -3.21 4.71
N CYS A 684 -14.69 -3.67 3.89
CA CYS A 684 -13.31 -3.17 3.94
C CYS A 684 -13.17 -1.68 3.64
N GLY A 685 -14.11 -1.09 2.91
CA GLY A 685 -14.16 0.34 2.61
C GLY A 685 -14.47 1.23 3.81
N LYS A 686 -14.99 0.68 4.93
CA LYS A 686 -15.20 1.42 6.19
C LYS A 686 -13.90 2.02 6.73
N VAL A 687 -12.74 1.53 6.28
CA VAL A 687 -11.43 2.13 6.57
C VAL A 687 -11.34 3.62 6.17
N THR A 688 -12.15 4.08 5.22
CA THR A 688 -12.15 5.48 4.74
C THR A 688 -13.24 6.35 5.37
N THR A 689 -14.22 5.76 6.04
CA THR A 689 -15.35 6.48 6.63
C THR A 689 -14.94 7.12 7.97
N PRO A 690 -15.26 8.40 8.24
CA PRO A 690 -14.95 9.03 9.52
C PRO A 690 -15.72 8.37 10.66
N GLU A 691 -15.03 8.08 11.77
CA GLU A 691 -15.58 7.42 12.96
C GLU A 691 -16.83 8.15 13.50
N TYR A 692 -16.73 9.47 13.71
CA TYR A 692 -17.85 10.27 14.23
C TYR A 692 -19.11 10.26 13.36
N VAL A 693 -19.01 9.87 12.08
CA VAL A 693 -20.17 9.72 11.19
C VAL A 693 -20.79 8.33 11.33
N VAL A 694 -19.95 7.28 11.37
CA VAL A 694 -20.38 5.89 11.62
C VAL A 694 -21.08 5.78 12.97
N ASP A 695 -20.58 6.52 13.95
CA ASP A 695 -20.89 6.41 15.37
C ASP A 695 -21.94 7.41 15.82
N LYS A 696 -22.45 8.23 14.90
CA LYS A 696 -23.29 9.40 15.22
C LYS A 696 -24.57 9.01 15.96
N ALA A 697 -24.57 9.20 17.27
CA ALA A 697 -25.65 8.80 18.17
C ALA A 697 -26.74 9.87 18.31
N THR A 698 -26.43 11.14 18.07
CA THR A 698 -27.39 12.24 18.12
C THR A 698 -27.28 13.20 16.92
N LYS A 699 -28.35 13.93 16.60
CA LYS A 699 -28.44 14.77 15.38
C LYS A 699 -27.39 15.88 15.32
N LEU A 700 -27.05 16.49 16.45
CA LEU A 700 -26.05 17.58 16.56
C LEU A 700 -24.62 17.08 16.83
N GLU A 701 -24.39 15.78 16.79
CA GLU A 701 -23.07 15.20 17.01
C GLU A 701 -22.20 15.30 15.77
N THR A 702 -21.00 15.84 15.96
CA THR A 702 -19.91 15.82 14.99
C THR A 702 -18.73 15.10 15.64
N THR A 703 -17.50 15.60 15.53
CA THR A 703 -16.39 15.15 16.38
C THR A 703 -16.65 15.36 17.88
N TYR A 704 -17.62 16.22 18.23
CA TYR A 704 -18.17 16.36 19.57
C TYR A 704 -19.66 16.68 19.50
N ASN A 705 -20.38 16.51 20.62
CA ASN A 705 -21.81 16.79 20.65
C ASN A 705 -22.12 18.29 20.83
N ARG A 706 -22.67 18.94 19.81
CA ARG A 706 -22.97 20.39 19.83
C ARG A 706 -24.19 20.77 20.66
N ILE A 707 -24.92 19.81 21.23
CA ILE A 707 -25.99 20.12 22.20
C ILE A 707 -25.46 20.89 23.41
N HIS A 708 -24.18 20.74 23.75
CA HIS A 708 -23.54 21.47 24.84
C HIS A 708 -23.47 22.97 24.56
N GLU A 709 -23.24 23.38 23.31
CA GLU A 709 -23.24 24.79 22.91
C GLU A 709 -24.65 25.37 23.00
N VAL A 710 -25.64 24.62 22.50
CA VAL A 710 -27.05 25.02 22.58
C VAL A 710 -27.46 25.18 24.05
N ARG A 711 -27.13 24.21 24.91
CA ARG A 711 -27.38 24.29 26.36
C ARG A 711 -26.77 25.55 26.96
N MET A 712 -25.52 25.87 26.60
CA MET A 712 -24.84 27.06 27.10
C MET A 712 -25.59 28.35 26.73
N ARG A 713 -26.17 28.44 25.53
CA ARG A 713 -26.98 29.61 25.13
C ARG A 713 -28.28 29.72 25.96
N PHE A 714 -28.90 28.61 26.35
CA PHE A 714 -30.03 28.60 27.29
C PHE A 714 -29.62 29.09 28.69
N GLU A 715 -28.46 28.66 29.20
CA GLU A 715 -27.91 29.15 30.48
C GLU A 715 -27.66 30.66 30.44
N VAL A 716 -27.16 31.18 29.32
CA VAL A 716 -26.97 32.62 29.09
C VAL A 716 -28.31 33.35 29.09
N LEU A 717 -29.32 32.86 28.35
CA LEU A 717 -30.65 33.47 28.32
C LEU A 717 -31.32 33.55 29.70
N TYR A 718 -31.15 32.51 30.53
CA TYR A 718 -31.67 32.54 31.89
C TYR A 718 -30.92 33.57 32.75
N ARG A 719 -29.59 33.64 32.61
CA ARG A 719 -28.78 34.63 33.32
C ARG A 719 -29.10 36.07 32.89
N ASP A 720 -29.37 36.30 31.61
CA ASP A 720 -29.82 37.61 31.11
C ASP A 720 -31.18 38.00 31.71
N ALA A 721 -32.11 37.04 31.82
CA ALA A 721 -33.39 37.26 32.49
C ALA A 721 -33.23 37.61 33.98
N GLN A 722 -32.28 36.97 34.68
CA GLN A 722 -31.95 37.31 36.08
C GLN A 722 -31.34 38.71 36.21
N ILE A 723 -30.44 39.08 35.30
CA ILE A 723 -29.82 40.42 35.27
C ILE A 723 -30.90 41.48 35.04
N GLN A 724 -31.79 41.27 34.06
CA GLN A 724 -32.90 42.18 33.77
C GLN A 724 -33.83 42.33 34.98
N PHE A 725 -34.18 41.23 35.64
CA PHE A 725 -34.96 41.24 36.88
C PHE A 725 -34.32 42.15 37.95
N TRP A 726 -33.02 42.00 38.23
CA TRP A 726 -32.34 42.82 39.24
C TRP A 726 -32.19 44.29 38.81
N GLN A 727 -32.04 44.56 37.51
CA GLN A 727 -32.03 45.93 36.98
C GLN A 727 -33.39 46.60 37.17
N ASP A 728 -34.49 45.90 36.87
CA ASP A 728 -35.85 46.44 37.05
C ASP A 728 -36.18 46.66 38.53
N VAL A 729 -35.74 45.77 39.42
CA VAL A 729 -35.84 45.96 40.88
C VAL A 729 -35.05 47.20 41.32
N ALA A 730 -33.81 47.36 40.86
CA ALA A 730 -32.97 48.50 41.23
C ALA A 730 -33.48 49.85 40.69
N GLN A 731 -34.13 49.85 39.53
CA GLN A 731 -34.70 51.05 38.90
C GLN A 731 -36.13 51.36 39.35
N GLY A 732 -36.79 50.44 40.08
CA GLY A 732 -38.18 50.58 40.48
C GLY A 732 -39.18 50.38 39.33
N ASN A 733 -38.80 49.66 38.28
CA ASN A 733 -39.59 49.45 37.06
C ASN A 733 -40.71 48.38 37.22
N GLY A 734 -41.22 48.16 38.43
CA GLY A 734 -42.29 47.19 38.67
C GLY A 734 -42.44 46.80 40.14
N MET A 735 -43.51 46.07 40.44
CA MET A 735 -43.70 45.43 41.75
C MET A 735 -42.86 44.16 41.84
N LEU A 736 -42.17 43.96 42.97
CA LEU A 736 -41.27 42.82 43.20
C LEU A 736 -41.95 41.47 42.90
N ASP A 737 -43.17 41.26 43.41
CA ASP A 737 -43.93 40.02 43.20
C ASP A 737 -44.23 39.74 41.72
N ALA A 738 -44.49 40.79 40.93
CA ALA A 738 -44.76 40.66 39.50
C ALA A 738 -43.47 40.33 38.72
N LEU A 739 -42.35 40.95 39.10
CA LEU A 739 -41.04 40.68 38.51
C LEU A 739 -40.55 39.27 38.84
N GLU A 740 -40.75 38.79 40.07
CA GLU A 740 -40.41 37.42 40.47
C GLU A 740 -41.24 36.38 39.71
N LYS A 741 -42.54 36.65 39.54
CA LYS A 741 -43.43 35.78 38.76
C LYS A 741 -42.96 35.69 37.30
N SER A 742 -42.64 36.83 36.68
CA SER A 742 -42.13 36.89 35.30
C SER A 742 -40.83 36.09 35.14
N LEU A 743 -39.89 36.20 36.08
CA LEU A 743 -38.64 35.43 36.05
C LEU A 743 -38.89 33.92 36.17
N LYS A 744 -39.81 33.49 37.04
CA LYS A 744 -40.19 32.07 37.19
C LYS A 744 -40.84 31.53 35.92
N GLU A 745 -41.76 32.29 35.32
CA GLU A 745 -42.40 31.92 34.05
C GLU A 745 -41.36 31.82 32.93
N LYS A 746 -40.40 32.75 32.87
CA LYS A 746 -39.33 32.70 31.87
C LYS A 746 -38.42 31.48 32.04
N LYS A 747 -38.05 31.13 33.27
CA LYS A 747 -37.28 29.92 33.56
C LYS A 747 -38.03 28.67 33.10
N ALA A 748 -39.31 28.56 33.46
CA ALA A 748 -40.13 27.41 33.09
C ALA A 748 -40.27 27.26 31.57
N GLN A 749 -40.41 28.38 30.84
CA GLN A 749 -40.39 28.38 29.37
C GLN A 749 -39.06 27.84 28.82
N LEU A 750 -37.92 28.37 29.30
CA LEU A 750 -36.59 27.96 28.84
C LEU A 750 -36.29 26.49 29.14
N ASP A 751 -36.69 26.00 30.33
CA ASP A 751 -36.56 24.59 30.70
C ASP A 751 -37.35 23.69 29.72
N ASN A 752 -38.61 24.07 29.41
CA ASN A 752 -39.46 23.31 28.49
C ASN A 752 -38.93 23.31 27.04
N ASP A 753 -38.42 24.44 26.58
CA ASP A 753 -37.85 24.57 25.24
C ASP A 753 -36.55 23.79 25.10
N PHE A 754 -35.66 23.83 26.10
CA PHE A 754 -34.43 23.04 26.08
C PHE A 754 -34.70 21.53 26.17
N GLU A 755 -35.62 21.09 27.05
CA GLU A 755 -36.02 19.68 27.16
C GLU A 755 -36.55 19.14 25.83
N PHE A 756 -37.36 19.94 25.14
CA PHE A 756 -37.86 19.61 23.81
C PHE A 756 -36.73 19.47 22.76
N LEU A 757 -35.75 20.39 22.75
CA LEU A 757 -34.60 20.30 21.85
C LEU A 757 -33.68 19.11 22.18
N ALA A 758 -33.41 18.86 23.47
CA ALA A 758 -32.59 17.74 23.92
C ALA A 758 -33.21 16.40 23.51
N THR A 759 -34.53 16.26 23.66
CA THR A 759 -35.26 15.07 23.21
C THR A 759 -35.25 14.94 21.68
N SER A 760 -35.38 16.06 20.98
CA SER A 760 -35.34 16.10 19.51
C SER A 760 -33.96 15.70 18.95
N ASN A 761 -32.89 15.98 19.70
CA ASN A 761 -31.51 15.68 19.32
C ASN A 761 -31.18 14.18 19.32
N VAL A 762 -31.82 13.36 20.17
CA VAL A 762 -31.51 11.91 20.26
C VAL A 762 -31.82 11.16 18.95
N GLY A 763 -32.70 11.70 18.11
CA GLY A 763 -33.15 11.01 16.91
C GLY A 763 -34.19 9.93 17.22
N GLY A 764 -35.04 9.63 16.25
CA GLY A 764 -36.13 8.66 16.39
C GLY A 764 -36.62 8.18 15.03
N GLU A 765 -37.63 7.31 15.02
CA GLU A 765 -38.15 6.72 13.79
C GLU A 765 -38.85 7.74 12.88
N TYR A 766 -39.55 8.70 13.46
CA TYR A 766 -40.21 9.79 12.72
C TYR A 766 -40.39 11.04 13.58
N MET A 767 -40.12 12.21 12.99
CA MET A 767 -40.40 13.53 13.55
C MET A 767 -41.50 14.23 12.74
N ALA A 768 -42.61 14.54 13.41
CA ALA A 768 -43.74 15.21 12.78
C ALA A 768 -43.42 16.67 12.38
N PRO A 769 -44.04 17.20 11.30
CA PRO A 769 -43.79 18.57 10.83
C PRO A 769 -44.01 19.66 11.89
N GLU A 770 -44.96 19.46 12.80
CA GLU A 770 -45.25 20.40 13.90
C GLU A 770 -44.08 20.51 14.87
N LYS A 771 -43.35 19.41 15.10
CA LYS A 771 -42.15 19.43 15.93
C LYS A 771 -41.01 20.18 15.23
N GLN A 772 -40.85 20.01 13.92
CA GLN A 772 -39.88 20.79 13.14
C GLN A 772 -40.20 22.28 13.20
N GLU A 773 -41.48 22.64 13.10
CA GLU A 773 -41.89 24.04 13.21
C GLU A 773 -41.64 24.61 14.61
N ARG A 774 -41.88 23.82 15.67
CA ARG A 774 -41.51 24.21 17.03
C ARG A 774 -40.00 24.46 17.18
N ILE A 775 -39.14 23.64 16.56
CA ILE A 775 -37.68 23.89 16.53
C ILE A 775 -37.38 25.24 15.88
N ARG A 776 -38.02 25.55 14.74
CA ARG A 776 -37.83 26.84 14.04
C ARG A 776 -38.32 28.03 14.87
N GLN A 777 -39.39 27.87 15.65
CA GLN A 777 -39.86 28.91 16.57
C GLN A 777 -38.86 29.16 17.70
N ILE A 778 -38.34 28.10 18.33
CA ILE A 778 -37.32 28.21 19.38
C ILE A 778 -36.02 28.82 18.82
N ALA A 779 -35.66 28.47 17.58
CA ALA A 779 -34.47 29.00 16.91
C ALA A 779 -34.46 30.54 16.83
N GLN A 780 -35.63 31.17 16.68
CA GLN A 780 -35.76 32.63 16.53
C GLN A 780 -35.60 33.42 17.82
N ILE A 781 -35.49 32.77 18.98
CA ILE A 781 -35.24 33.46 20.26
C ILE A 781 -33.90 34.19 20.16
N PRO A 782 -33.85 35.52 20.33
CA PRO A 782 -32.60 36.26 20.20
C PRO A 782 -31.75 36.13 21.47
N TRP A 783 -30.43 36.03 21.31
CA TRP A 783 -29.46 36.16 22.38
C TRP A 783 -28.32 37.11 21.96
N MET A 784 -27.54 37.61 22.92
CA MET A 784 -26.50 38.62 22.68
C MET A 784 -25.11 38.00 22.78
N ARG A 785 -24.34 38.09 21.70
CA ARG A 785 -22.92 37.73 21.66
C ARG A 785 -22.04 38.95 21.82
N TYR A 786 -21.20 38.93 22.85
CA TYR A 786 -20.26 40.02 23.18
C TYR A 786 -18.81 39.77 22.73
N PHE A 787 -18.49 38.52 22.36
CA PHE A 787 -17.13 38.13 21.97
C PHE A 787 -17.07 37.80 20.48
N ASP A 788 -15.92 38.07 19.86
CA ASP A 788 -15.64 37.78 18.45
C ASP A 788 -15.63 36.25 18.22
N ASP A 789 -16.47 35.79 17.30
CA ASP A 789 -16.67 34.39 16.92
C ASP A 789 -15.56 33.86 16.01
N ARG A 790 -14.61 34.71 15.59
CA ARG A 790 -13.47 34.32 14.75
C ARG A 790 -12.16 34.17 15.52
N LEU A 791 -12.10 34.60 16.78
CA LEU A 791 -10.90 34.47 17.61
C LEU A 791 -10.80 33.02 18.13
N GLY A 792 -9.61 32.42 17.97
CA GLY A 792 -9.35 31.03 18.39
C GLY A 792 -9.70 29.96 17.36
N LEU A 793 -10.23 30.34 16.20
CA LEU A 793 -10.50 29.41 15.08
C LEU A 793 -9.20 28.92 14.43
N SER A 794 -9.21 27.66 13.97
CA SER A 794 -8.13 27.07 13.16
C SER A 794 -8.02 27.72 11.78
N GLU A 795 -6.91 27.50 11.05
CA GLU A 795 -6.74 28.02 9.68
C GLU A 795 -7.86 27.53 8.74
N ALA A 796 -8.28 26.27 8.87
CA ALA A 796 -9.37 25.71 8.09
C ALA A 796 -10.71 26.38 8.40
N GLU A 797 -11.00 26.69 9.67
CA GLU A 797 -12.19 27.42 10.09
C GLU A 797 -12.18 28.88 9.61
N LEU A 798 -11.03 29.56 9.73
CA LEU A 798 -10.87 30.94 9.26
C LEU A 798 -11.08 31.05 7.74
N LEU A 799 -10.63 30.05 6.97
CA LEU A 799 -10.88 29.98 5.53
C LEU A 799 -12.37 29.86 5.19
N ARG A 800 -13.17 29.19 6.04
CA ARG A 800 -14.63 29.06 5.84
C ARG A 800 -15.38 30.37 6.06
N VAL A 801 -14.94 31.18 7.01
CA VAL A 801 -15.58 32.46 7.36
C VAL A 801 -14.97 33.67 6.64
N LYS A 802 -13.96 33.47 5.77
CA LYS A 802 -13.16 34.55 5.16
C LYS A 802 -14.02 35.52 4.33
N ASP A 803 -14.99 34.98 3.60
CA ASP A 803 -15.86 35.72 2.68
C ASP A 803 -17.17 36.17 3.37
N LEU A 804 -17.38 35.77 4.63
CA LEU A 804 -18.53 36.21 5.42
C LEU A 804 -18.24 37.57 6.03
N GLU A 805 -19.25 38.45 6.04
CA GLU A 805 -19.16 39.76 6.68
C GLU A 805 -18.98 39.61 8.19
N LYS A 806 -18.09 40.42 8.77
CA LYS A 806 -17.85 40.40 10.22
C LYS A 806 -18.95 41.20 10.92
N VAL A 807 -19.76 40.53 11.74
CA VAL A 807 -20.81 41.18 12.53
C VAL A 807 -20.18 42.00 13.66
N ALA A 808 -20.62 43.24 13.83
CA ALA A 808 -20.18 44.10 14.92
C ALA A 808 -20.70 43.60 16.26
N ILE A 809 -19.84 43.62 17.29
CA ILE A 809 -20.22 43.28 18.66
C ILE A 809 -20.71 44.53 19.43
N PRO A 810 -21.69 44.41 20.34
CA PRO A 810 -22.44 43.18 20.65
C PRO A 810 -23.40 42.81 19.52
N ALA A 811 -23.36 41.54 19.11
CA ALA A 811 -24.15 41.01 18.00
C ALA A 811 -25.43 40.36 18.54
N ARG A 812 -26.57 40.68 17.94
CA ARG A 812 -27.85 40.00 18.23
C ARG A 812 -28.00 38.81 17.29
N GLU A 813 -28.04 37.61 17.84
CA GLU A 813 -28.07 36.35 17.08
C GLU A 813 -29.28 35.50 17.46
N SER A 814 -29.69 34.63 16.54
CA SER A 814 -30.70 33.60 16.80
C SER A 814 -30.14 32.51 17.70
N LEU A 815 -30.98 31.91 18.56
CA LEU A 815 -30.60 30.87 19.50
C LEU A 815 -30.04 29.63 18.80
N LEU A 816 -30.65 29.25 17.68
CA LEU A 816 -30.17 28.22 16.77
C LEU A 816 -29.95 28.83 15.39
N SER A 817 -28.93 28.36 14.67
CA SER A 817 -28.62 28.88 13.33
C SER A 817 -28.02 27.83 12.41
N ASP A 818 -28.44 27.85 11.15
CA ASP A 818 -27.76 27.17 10.05
C ASP A 818 -26.79 28.18 9.42
N ARG A 819 -25.60 28.32 10.01
CA ARG A 819 -24.65 29.34 9.56
C ARG A 819 -23.95 28.92 8.28
N ALA A 820 -23.50 29.89 7.48
CA ALA A 820 -22.77 29.61 6.25
C ALA A 820 -21.45 28.83 6.50
N ASP A 821 -20.80 29.02 7.65
CA ASP A 821 -19.61 28.25 8.05
C ASP A 821 -19.90 26.81 8.50
N HIS A 822 -21.18 26.47 8.75
CA HIS A 822 -21.62 25.10 9.01
C HIS A 822 -21.74 24.26 7.74
N ILE A 823 -21.83 24.90 6.58
CA ILE A 823 -22.06 24.23 5.30
C ILE A 823 -20.72 24.12 4.57
N LEU A 824 -20.27 22.89 4.34
CA LEU A 824 -19.02 22.59 3.66
C LEU A 824 -19.32 22.17 2.20
N PRO A 825 -19.01 23.02 1.21
CA PRO A 825 -19.26 22.68 -0.20
C PRO A 825 -18.32 21.57 -0.67
N ARG A 826 -18.80 20.73 -1.59
CA ARG A 826 -18.00 19.67 -2.21
C ARG A 826 -17.18 20.23 -3.37
N LEU A 827 -15.89 20.45 -3.14
CA LEU A 827 -14.91 20.90 -4.15
C LEU A 827 -14.71 19.75 -5.16
N ASP A 828 -15.02 19.94 -6.44
CA ASP A 828 -14.95 18.94 -7.53
C ASP A 828 -16.09 17.91 -7.64
N ARG A 829 -17.30 18.25 -7.17
CA ARG A 829 -18.49 17.38 -7.28
C ARG A 829 -18.71 16.80 -8.68
N ASP A 830 -18.60 17.60 -9.74
CA ASP A 830 -18.89 17.13 -11.11
C ASP A 830 -17.92 16.05 -11.58
N LYS A 831 -16.66 16.14 -11.14
CA LYS A 831 -15.65 15.14 -11.42
C LYS A 831 -15.93 13.84 -10.66
N GLU A 832 -16.28 13.94 -9.38
CA GLU A 832 -16.64 12.77 -8.57
C GLU A 832 -17.89 12.06 -9.12
N VAL A 833 -18.91 12.81 -9.53
CA VAL A 833 -20.09 12.24 -10.19
C VAL A 833 -19.68 11.48 -11.45
N ALA A 834 -18.85 12.08 -12.31
CA ALA A 834 -18.38 11.42 -13.54
C ALA A 834 -17.55 10.14 -13.26
N GLU A 835 -16.72 10.15 -12.21
CA GLU A 835 -15.94 8.97 -11.79
C GLU A 835 -16.84 7.84 -11.26
N LEU A 836 -17.86 8.18 -10.47
CA LEU A 836 -18.83 7.21 -9.95
C LEU A 836 -19.71 6.63 -11.07
N GLU A 837 -20.18 7.46 -12.00
CA GLU A 837 -20.96 7.03 -13.16
C GLU A 837 -20.16 6.08 -14.06
N ALA A 838 -18.85 6.33 -14.25
CA ALA A 838 -17.96 5.45 -15.01
C ALA A 838 -17.80 4.05 -14.37
N LEU A 839 -18.01 3.93 -13.06
CA LEU A 839 -17.99 2.68 -12.30
C LEU A 839 -19.38 2.03 -12.18
N GLY A 840 -20.40 2.62 -12.81
CA GLY A 840 -21.79 2.18 -12.75
C GLY A 840 -22.48 2.46 -11.41
N ILE A 841 -21.95 3.38 -10.60
CA ILE A 841 -22.52 3.77 -9.30
C ILE A 841 -23.61 4.82 -9.52
N THR A 842 -24.81 4.57 -8.97
CA THR A 842 -26.01 5.39 -9.18
C THR A 842 -26.41 6.21 -7.95
N MET A 843 -25.60 6.17 -6.89
CA MET A 843 -25.85 6.91 -5.66
C MET A 843 -25.93 8.42 -5.91
N PRO A 844 -26.95 9.11 -5.37
CA PRO A 844 -27.08 10.56 -5.53
C PRO A 844 -26.00 11.27 -4.71
N VAL A 845 -25.08 11.96 -5.39
CA VAL A 845 -24.01 12.74 -4.74
C VAL A 845 -24.57 14.08 -4.23
N PRO A 846 -24.57 14.33 -2.90
CA PRO A 846 -25.04 15.58 -2.32
C PRO A 846 -24.23 16.79 -2.80
N GLU A 847 -24.85 17.97 -2.81
CA GLU A 847 -24.21 19.23 -3.19
C GLU A 847 -23.06 19.59 -2.22
N ASN A 848 -23.30 19.39 -0.92
CA ASN A 848 -22.35 19.67 0.13
C ASN A 848 -21.60 18.40 0.54
N GLN A 849 -20.36 18.56 0.99
CA GLN A 849 -19.61 17.47 1.61
C GLN A 849 -20.13 17.19 3.03
N TYR A 850 -20.48 18.23 3.78
CA TYR A 850 -21.14 18.14 5.08
C TYR A 850 -22.05 19.35 5.31
N ASN A 851 -23.14 19.17 6.05
CA ASN A 851 -23.99 20.26 6.51
C ASN A 851 -24.22 20.14 8.02
N PHE A 852 -23.53 20.99 8.78
CA PHE A 852 -23.60 21.02 10.24
C PHE A 852 -24.61 22.05 10.77
N GLY A 853 -25.57 22.51 9.96
CA GLY A 853 -26.58 23.46 10.42
C GLY A 853 -27.37 22.93 11.61
N GLU A 854 -27.54 23.73 12.67
CA GLU A 854 -28.20 23.30 13.91
C GLU A 854 -29.68 22.97 13.69
N ILE A 855 -30.38 23.83 12.96
CA ILE A 855 -31.81 23.67 12.66
C ILE A 855 -31.97 22.54 11.64
N TYR A 856 -31.14 22.53 10.59
CA TYR A 856 -31.10 21.48 9.58
C TYR A 856 -30.97 20.09 10.20
N ASN A 857 -29.97 19.90 11.08
CA ASN A 857 -29.74 18.63 11.74
C ASN A 857 -30.88 18.28 12.72
N LEU A 858 -31.33 19.20 13.58
CA LEU A 858 -32.41 18.91 14.53
C LEU A 858 -33.73 18.53 13.84
N CYS A 859 -33.98 19.07 12.65
CA CYS A 859 -35.19 18.81 11.85
C CYS A 859 -35.14 17.51 11.03
N ILE A 860 -34.05 16.72 11.08
CA ILE A 860 -33.97 15.42 10.38
C ILE A 860 -35.18 14.57 10.76
N ALA A 861 -35.93 14.11 9.76
CA ALA A 861 -37.21 13.44 9.96
C ALA A 861 -37.07 12.03 10.56
N LYS A 862 -36.02 11.28 10.17
CA LYS A 862 -35.78 9.89 10.58
C LYS A 862 -34.31 9.64 10.89
N GLY A 863 -34.04 9.12 12.08
CA GLY A 863 -32.68 8.85 12.56
C GLY A 863 -31.90 10.12 12.92
N THR A 864 -30.58 10.04 12.83
CA THR A 864 -29.62 11.07 13.27
C THR A 864 -28.78 11.68 12.14
N LEU A 865 -28.74 11.01 10.98
CA LEU A 865 -27.83 11.31 9.88
C LEU A 865 -28.46 12.27 8.87
N SER A 866 -27.70 13.28 8.45
CA SER A 866 -28.04 14.12 7.31
C SER A 866 -27.92 13.38 5.98
N ASN A 867 -28.30 14.02 4.87
CA ASN A 867 -28.12 13.44 3.54
C ASN A 867 -26.63 13.28 3.18
N GLU A 868 -25.80 14.25 3.57
CA GLU A 868 -24.35 14.23 3.37
C GLU A 868 -23.68 13.13 4.18
N GLU A 869 -24.05 12.99 5.46
CA GLU A 869 -23.53 11.95 6.35
C GLU A 869 -23.98 10.55 5.91
N ARG A 870 -25.24 10.41 5.47
CA ARG A 870 -25.75 9.16 4.91
C ARG A 870 -25.01 8.77 3.64
N PHE A 871 -24.75 9.71 2.74
CA PHE A 871 -23.91 9.45 1.57
C PHE A 871 -22.52 8.98 1.99
N LYS A 872 -21.89 9.64 2.97
CA LYS A 872 -20.57 9.27 3.47
C LYS A 872 -20.52 7.88 4.11
N ILE A 873 -21.58 7.46 4.79
CA ILE A 873 -21.72 6.08 5.28
C ILE A 873 -21.84 5.14 4.10
N ASN A 874 -22.80 5.35 3.20
CA ASN A 874 -23.06 4.46 2.07
C ASN A 874 -21.84 4.33 1.13
N GLU A 875 -20.98 5.35 1.06
CA GLU A 875 -19.73 5.35 0.31
C GLU A 875 -18.78 4.21 0.71
N HIS A 876 -18.90 3.62 1.92
CA HIS A 876 -18.05 2.49 2.31
C HIS A 876 -18.15 1.29 1.33
N VAL A 877 -19.31 1.06 0.73
CA VAL A 877 -19.49 -0.01 -0.26
C VAL A 877 -18.78 0.32 -1.56
N VAL A 878 -18.86 1.59 -1.98
CA VAL A 878 -18.11 2.10 -3.14
C VAL A 878 -16.62 1.92 -2.94
N GLN A 879 -16.12 2.26 -1.75
CA GLN A 879 -14.70 2.12 -1.41
C GLN A 879 -14.30 0.64 -1.34
N SER A 880 -15.18 -0.24 -0.83
CA SER A 880 -14.95 -1.69 -0.85
C SER A 880 -14.80 -2.19 -2.29
N ILE A 881 -15.71 -1.82 -3.20
CA ILE A 881 -15.62 -2.18 -4.63
C ILE A 881 -14.30 -1.67 -5.23
N LEU A 882 -13.97 -0.39 -5.03
CA LEU A 882 -12.75 0.23 -5.56
C LEU A 882 -11.46 -0.44 -5.06
N MET A 883 -11.45 -0.87 -3.81
CA MET A 883 -10.32 -1.57 -3.20
C MET A 883 -10.20 -2.99 -3.76
N LEU A 884 -11.31 -3.72 -3.85
CA LEU A 884 -11.33 -5.12 -4.28
C LEU A 884 -11.10 -5.27 -5.79
N GLU A 885 -11.64 -4.38 -6.64
CA GLU A 885 -11.41 -4.41 -8.09
C GLU A 885 -9.93 -4.13 -8.48
N LYS A 886 -9.14 -3.56 -7.57
CA LYS A 886 -7.69 -3.34 -7.76
C LYS A 886 -6.84 -4.54 -7.37
N LEU A 887 -7.39 -5.52 -6.64
CA LEU A 887 -6.65 -6.70 -6.23
C LEU A 887 -6.55 -7.70 -7.39
N PRO A 888 -5.37 -8.29 -7.65
CA PRO A 888 -5.16 -9.25 -8.73
C PRO A 888 -5.69 -10.63 -8.33
N PHE A 889 -7.01 -10.77 -8.18
CA PHE A 889 -7.64 -12.04 -7.85
C PHE A 889 -7.37 -13.10 -8.93
N PRO A 890 -7.12 -14.36 -8.55
CA PRO A 890 -7.07 -15.47 -9.52
C PRO A 890 -8.42 -15.66 -10.21
N GLU A 891 -8.44 -16.37 -11.34
CA GLU A 891 -9.66 -16.54 -12.16
C GLU A 891 -10.86 -17.12 -11.39
N GLY A 892 -10.59 -17.99 -10.40
CA GLY A 892 -11.60 -18.56 -9.50
C GLY A 892 -12.09 -17.63 -8.38
N MET A 893 -11.60 -16.39 -8.30
CA MET A 893 -11.97 -15.39 -7.28
C MET A 893 -12.37 -14.02 -7.86
N LYS A 894 -12.69 -13.97 -9.15
CA LYS A 894 -12.99 -12.71 -9.86
C LYS A 894 -14.29 -12.02 -9.42
N ASN A 895 -15.22 -12.75 -8.80
CA ASN A 895 -16.53 -12.25 -8.37
C ASN A 895 -16.51 -11.71 -6.93
N VAL A 896 -15.37 -11.79 -6.22
CA VAL A 896 -15.23 -11.21 -4.87
C VAL A 896 -15.77 -9.76 -4.79
N PRO A 897 -15.44 -8.85 -5.73
CA PRO A 897 -15.98 -7.48 -5.68
C PRO A 897 -17.50 -7.39 -5.87
N GLU A 898 -18.13 -8.31 -6.59
CA GLU A 898 -19.59 -8.34 -6.78
C GLU A 898 -20.29 -8.81 -5.50
N PHE A 899 -19.86 -9.95 -4.95
CA PHE A 899 -20.40 -10.50 -3.71
C PHE A 899 -20.27 -9.51 -2.55
N ALA A 900 -19.09 -8.90 -2.41
CA ALA A 900 -18.81 -7.89 -1.40
C ALA A 900 -19.51 -6.57 -1.68
N GLY A 901 -19.66 -6.16 -2.94
CA GLY A 901 -20.21 -4.84 -3.31
C GLY A 901 -21.74 -4.75 -3.35
N ALA A 902 -22.45 -5.88 -3.39
CA ALA A 902 -23.89 -5.92 -3.59
C ALA A 902 -24.72 -6.20 -2.33
N HIS A 903 -24.11 -6.36 -1.15
CA HIS A 903 -24.84 -6.72 0.08
C HIS A 903 -25.81 -5.63 0.60
N HIS A 904 -25.74 -4.40 0.07
CA HIS A 904 -26.66 -3.29 0.34
C HIS A 904 -27.64 -2.99 -0.80
N GLU A 905 -27.61 -3.79 -1.87
CA GLU A 905 -28.59 -3.72 -2.95
C GLU A 905 -29.93 -4.33 -2.50
N THR A 906 -31.02 -3.93 -3.15
CA THR A 906 -32.38 -4.41 -2.81
C THR A 906 -32.99 -5.13 -4.00
N MET A 907 -34.03 -5.94 -3.80
CA MET A 907 -34.58 -6.78 -4.88
C MET A 907 -35.22 -5.94 -6.00
N ILE A 908 -35.58 -4.69 -5.72
CA ILE A 908 -36.25 -3.75 -6.62
C ILE A 908 -35.33 -2.64 -7.18
N GLY A 909 -34.04 -2.63 -6.84
CA GLY A 909 -33.08 -1.62 -7.33
C GLY A 909 -33.14 -0.27 -6.63
N THR A 910 -33.76 -0.20 -5.44
CA THR A 910 -33.73 0.99 -4.56
C THR A 910 -32.54 0.98 -3.59
N GLY A 911 -31.66 -0.02 -3.73
CA GLY A 911 -30.46 -0.18 -2.91
C GLY A 911 -29.28 0.61 -3.46
N TYR A 912 -28.09 0.33 -2.93
CA TYR A 912 -26.85 1.02 -3.31
C TYR A 912 -25.68 0.03 -3.31
N PRO A 913 -24.57 0.31 -4.04
CA PRO A 913 -24.24 1.56 -4.73
C PRO A 913 -24.65 1.65 -6.20
N ARG A 914 -24.97 0.53 -6.87
CA ARG A 914 -25.29 0.47 -8.31
C ARG A 914 -26.79 0.46 -8.60
N GLY A 915 -27.64 0.14 -7.61
CA GLY A 915 -29.09 0.10 -7.79
C GLY A 915 -29.53 -1.15 -8.55
N LEU A 916 -28.89 -2.28 -8.26
CA LEU A 916 -29.13 -3.56 -8.92
C LEU A 916 -30.47 -4.15 -8.51
N LYS A 917 -31.14 -4.82 -9.45
CA LYS A 917 -32.35 -5.61 -9.20
C LYS A 917 -32.00 -7.07 -8.91
N LYS A 918 -32.96 -7.83 -8.37
CA LYS A 918 -32.80 -9.24 -8.01
C LYS A 918 -32.17 -10.11 -9.10
N ASP A 919 -32.54 -9.92 -10.36
CA ASP A 919 -32.04 -10.67 -11.53
C ASP A 919 -30.62 -10.28 -11.95
N GLN A 920 -30.12 -9.15 -11.47
CA GLN A 920 -28.77 -8.64 -11.74
C GLN A 920 -27.76 -9.01 -10.65
N MET A 921 -28.21 -9.63 -9.55
CA MET A 921 -27.38 -10.06 -8.43
C MET A 921 -27.24 -11.57 -8.38
N SER A 922 -26.05 -12.05 -8.03
CA SER A 922 -25.83 -13.46 -7.75
C SER A 922 -26.64 -13.92 -6.52
N VAL A 923 -26.84 -15.24 -6.38
CA VAL A 923 -27.43 -15.81 -5.16
C VAL A 923 -26.52 -15.51 -3.96
N GLN A 924 -25.21 -15.60 -4.15
CA GLN A 924 -24.18 -15.31 -3.16
C GLN A 924 -24.28 -13.88 -2.62
N ALA A 925 -24.39 -12.88 -3.50
CA ALA A 925 -24.61 -11.48 -3.11
C ALA A 925 -25.88 -11.29 -2.27
N ARG A 926 -26.97 -11.99 -2.63
CA ARG A 926 -28.24 -11.93 -1.87
C ARG A 926 -28.15 -12.64 -0.52
N ILE A 927 -27.37 -13.71 -0.42
CA ILE A 927 -27.07 -14.39 0.85
C ILE A 927 -26.28 -13.45 1.78
N MET A 928 -25.29 -12.72 1.24
CA MET A 928 -24.50 -11.76 2.00
C MET A 928 -25.39 -10.71 2.70
N ALA A 929 -26.38 -10.17 2.01
CA ALA A 929 -27.33 -9.21 2.58
C ALA A 929 -28.11 -9.78 3.78
N ILE A 930 -28.53 -11.04 3.72
CA ILE A 930 -29.25 -11.71 4.83
C ILE A 930 -28.32 -11.94 6.01
N ALA A 931 -27.11 -12.43 5.74
CA ALA A 931 -26.13 -12.73 6.77
C ALA A 931 -25.69 -11.45 7.51
N ASP A 932 -25.36 -10.39 6.78
CA ASP A 932 -24.99 -9.09 7.34
C ASP A 932 -26.11 -8.50 8.21
N VAL A 933 -27.34 -8.44 7.69
CA VAL A 933 -28.48 -7.86 8.41
C VAL A 933 -28.79 -8.63 9.70
N PHE A 934 -28.84 -9.97 9.65
CA PHE A 934 -29.18 -10.77 10.83
C PHE A 934 -28.10 -10.67 11.91
N GLU A 935 -26.82 -10.79 11.52
CA GLU A 935 -25.69 -10.62 12.44
C GLU A 935 -25.75 -9.23 13.08
N ALA A 936 -25.92 -8.18 12.27
CA ALA A 936 -25.93 -6.80 12.74
C ALA A 936 -27.07 -6.48 13.70
N LEU A 937 -28.25 -7.11 13.54
CA LEU A 937 -29.39 -6.93 14.45
C LEU A 937 -29.20 -7.64 15.78
N THR A 938 -28.42 -8.72 15.81
CA THR A 938 -28.31 -9.64 16.95
C THR A 938 -26.98 -9.54 17.71
N ALA A 939 -25.97 -8.86 17.15
CA ALA A 939 -24.66 -8.64 17.77
C ALA A 939 -24.74 -8.02 19.19
N ALA A 940 -24.23 -8.75 20.18
CA ALA A 940 -24.26 -8.41 21.62
C ALA A 940 -23.20 -7.40 22.06
N ASP A 941 -22.14 -7.26 21.27
CA ASP A 941 -20.91 -6.53 21.54
C ASP A 941 -20.97 -5.04 21.13
N ARG A 942 -22.13 -4.56 20.63
CA ARG A 942 -22.31 -3.17 20.21
C ARG A 942 -22.56 -2.24 21.41
N PRO A 943 -21.67 -1.29 21.75
CA PRO A 943 -21.72 -0.53 23.01
C PRO A 943 -22.96 0.38 23.18
N TYR A 944 -23.61 0.77 22.08
CA TYR A 944 -24.61 1.84 22.06
C TYR A 944 -26.05 1.36 21.77
N LYS A 945 -26.25 0.09 21.45
CA LYS A 945 -27.58 -0.49 21.19
C LYS A 945 -27.73 -1.78 21.98
N LYS A 946 -28.84 -1.89 22.73
CA LYS A 946 -29.20 -3.17 23.33
C LYS A 946 -29.37 -4.19 22.19
N PRO A 947 -28.73 -5.36 22.29
CA PRO A 947 -28.85 -6.37 21.25
C PRO A 947 -30.27 -6.90 21.24
N LYS A 948 -30.79 -7.13 20.04
CA LYS A 948 -32.19 -7.54 19.87
C LYS A 948 -32.37 -9.01 20.19
N LYS A 949 -33.57 -9.36 20.63
CA LYS A 949 -33.95 -10.77 20.72
C LYS A 949 -34.12 -11.37 19.32
N MET A 950 -34.02 -12.68 19.23
CA MET A 950 -34.14 -13.42 17.99
C MET A 950 -35.50 -13.15 17.31
N SER A 951 -36.59 -13.18 18.07
CA SER A 951 -37.94 -12.87 17.57
C SER A 951 -38.05 -11.45 17.00
N GLU A 952 -37.38 -10.47 17.61
CA GLU A 952 -37.36 -9.08 17.17
C GLU A 952 -36.57 -8.91 15.87
N ALA A 953 -35.41 -9.56 15.75
CA ALA A 953 -34.59 -9.53 14.56
C ALA A 953 -35.32 -10.13 13.36
N ILE A 954 -35.93 -11.32 13.53
CA ILE A 954 -36.72 -11.99 12.49
C ILE A 954 -37.93 -11.15 12.09
N LYS A 955 -38.62 -10.54 13.05
CA LYS A 955 -39.74 -9.63 12.76
C LYS A 955 -39.30 -8.43 11.93
N ILE A 956 -38.16 -7.80 12.25
CA ILE A 956 -37.60 -6.69 11.44
C ILE A 956 -37.28 -7.16 10.02
N MET A 957 -36.59 -8.30 9.89
CA MET A 957 -36.26 -8.87 8.58
C MET A 957 -37.51 -9.22 7.77
N SER A 958 -38.61 -9.66 8.41
CA SER A 958 -39.88 -9.91 7.72
C SER A 958 -40.48 -8.64 7.10
N PHE A 959 -40.31 -7.47 7.73
CA PHE A 959 -40.68 -6.20 7.12
C PHE A 959 -39.74 -5.84 5.97
N MET A 960 -38.45 -6.12 6.11
CA MET A 960 -37.49 -5.94 5.01
C MET A 960 -37.80 -6.82 3.80
N VAL A 961 -38.32 -8.03 4.00
CA VAL A 961 -38.83 -8.88 2.90
C VAL A 961 -40.06 -8.24 2.24
N LYS A 962 -41.01 -7.73 3.02
CA LYS A 962 -42.21 -7.04 2.49
C LYS A 962 -41.85 -5.80 1.68
N ASP A 963 -40.86 -5.04 2.15
CA ASP A 963 -40.31 -3.86 1.48
C ASP A 963 -39.34 -4.24 0.34
N GLN A 964 -39.14 -5.54 0.09
CA GLN A 964 -38.23 -6.09 -0.93
C GLN A 964 -36.78 -5.64 -0.80
N HIS A 965 -36.34 -5.34 0.43
CA HIS A 965 -34.95 -5.03 0.75
C HIS A 965 -34.06 -6.29 0.74
N ILE A 966 -34.58 -7.43 1.16
CA ILE A 966 -33.86 -8.72 1.17
C ILE A 966 -34.67 -9.79 0.43
N ASP A 967 -33.98 -10.84 0.00
CA ASP A 967 -34.58 -11.92 -0.80
C ASP A 967 -35.54 -12.79 0.02
N LYS A 968 -36.79 -12.90 -0.44
CA LYS A 968 -37.85 -13.64 0.23
C LYS A 968 -37.54 -15.13 0.33
N GLU A 969 -37.10 -15.74 -0.76
CA GLU A 969 -36.87 -17.17 -0.87
C GLU A 969 -35.67 -17.61 -0.01
N LEU A 970 -34.59 -16.83 0.00
CA LEU A 970 -33.47 -17.07 0.89
C LEU A 970 -33.83 -16.85 2.37
N PHE A 971 -34.65 -15.85 2.69
CA PHE A 971 -35.15 -15.65 4.06
C PHE A 971 -36.02 -16.81 4.52
N GLN A 972 -36.88 -17.34 3.65
CA GLN A 972 -37.66 -18.55 3.95
C GLN A 972 -36.77 -19.76 4.17
N LEU A 973 -35.72 -19.94 3.35
CA LEU A 973 -34.73 -21.01 3.54
C LEU A 973 -33.97 -20.86 4.87
N PHE A 974 -33.57 -19.64 5.22
CA PHE A 974 -32.91 -19.32 6.48
C PHE A 974 -33.76 -19.69 7.71
N LEU A 975 -35.07 -19.48 7.63
CA LEU A 975 -36.01 -19.86 8.71
C LEU A 975 -36.34 -21.36 8.70
N SER A 976 -36.69 -21.94 7.55
CA SER A 976 -37.17 -23.32 7.46
C SER A 976 -36.08 -24.36 7.73
N SER A 977 -34.81 -24.01 7.48
CA SER A 977 -33.65 -24.84 7.81
C SER A 977 -33.31 -24.87 9.29
N GLY A 978 -33.80 -23.90 10.09
CA GLY A 978 -33.39 -23.73 11.48
C GLY A 978 -32.04 -23.02 11.66
N LEU A 979 -31.40 -22.53 10.59
CA LEU A 979 -30.06 -21.92 10.67
C LEU A 979 -30.00 -20.71 11.63
N TYR A 980 -31.07 -19.90 11.68
CA TYR A 980 -31.17 -18.77 12.62
C TYR A 980 -31.05 -19.21 14.09
N HIS A 981 -31.58 -20.39 14.43
CA HIS A 981 -31.56 -20.96 15.77
C HIS A 981 -30.20 -21.59 16.07
N GLU A 982 -29.65 -22.39 15.14
CA GLU A 982 -28.30 -22.98 15.26
C GLU A 982 -27.22 -21.92 15.43
N TYR A 983 -27.30 -20.83 14.66
CA TYR A 983 -26.41 -19.68 14.82
C TYR A 983 -26.61 -19.02 16.20
N GLY A 984 -27.86 -18.92 16.65
CA GLY A 984 -28.20 -18.35 17.94
C GLY A 984 -27.58 -19.09 19.13
N GLU A 985 -27.63 -20.43 19.12
CA GLU A 985 -27.04 -21.28 20.16
C GLU A 985 -25.53 -21.09 20.30
N GLU A 986 -24.84 -20.70 19.22
CA GLU A 986 -23.39 -20.58 19.17
C GLU A 986 -22.91 -19.15 19.52
N TYR A 987 -23.65 -18.11 19.11
CA TYR A 987 -23.16 -16.73 19.13
C TYR A 987 -24.01 -15.74 19.94
N LEU A 988 -25.27 -16.06 20.30
CA LEU A 988 -26.14 -15.13 21.01
C LEU A 988 -26.13 -15.37 22.53
N LEU A 989 -26.43 -14.32 23.28
CA LEU A 989 -26.57 -14.42 24.74
C LEU A 989 -27.90 -15.11 25.10
N ASP A 990 -27.92 -15.82 26.23
CA ASP A 990 -29.10 -16.58 26.70
C ASP A 990 -30.41 -15.76 26.71
N PHE A 991 -30.35 -14.46 27.04
CA PHE A 991 -31.55 -13.62 27.08
C PHE A 991 -32.09 -13.21 25.71
N GLN A 992 -31.28 -13.33 24.65
CA GLN A 992 -31.66 -13.05 23.26
C GLN A 992 -32.36 -14.24 22.61
N MET A 993 -32.15 -15.45 23.15
CA MET A 993 -32.75 -16.70 22.70
C MET A 993 -34.19 -16.80 23.23
N ASP A 994 -35.14 -16.23 22.49
CA ASP A 994 -36.57 -16.38 22.73
C ASP A 994 -37.27 -17.25 21.67
N ASP A 995 -38.41 -17.83 22.03
CA ASP A 995 -39.14 -18.74 21.14
C ASP A 995 -39.74 -17.97 19.95
N VAL A 996 -39.49 -18.46 18.73
CA VAL A 996 -39.92 -17.81 17.49
C VAL A 996 -40.85 -18.73 16.72
N ASP A 997 -42.13 -18.36 16.66
CA ASP A 997 -43.07 -19.00 15.74
C ASP A 997 -42.79 -18.55 14.30
N ILE A 998 -42.17 -19.43 13.51
CA ILE A 998 -41.78 -19.11 12.12
C ILE A 998 -42.93 -19.18 11.12
N ARG A 999 -44.04 -19.85 11.45
CA ARG A 999 -45.16 -20.11 10.51
C ARG A 999 -45.70 -18.84 9.85
N PRO A 1000 -45.91 -17.71 10.57
CA PRO A 1000 -46.40 -16.48 9.97
C PRO A 1000 -45.45 -15.85 8.93
N TYR A 1001 -44.17 -16.24 8.91
CA TYR A 1001 -43.16 -15.70 8.01
C TYR A 1001 -42.91 -16.58 6.78
N LEU A 1002 -43.36 -17.84 6.81
CA LEU A 1002 -43.23 -18.76 5.68
C LEU A 1002 -44.36 -18.58 4.65
N ASP A 1003 -45.53 -18.13 5.08
CA ASP A 1003 -46.73 -17.92 4.23
C ASP A 1003 -46.87 -16.47 3.69
N ALA A 1004 -46.00 -15.54 4.13
CA ALA A 1004 -46.05 -14.10 3.81
C ALA A 1004 -45.32 -13.77 2.51
#